data_AF-A0A3N6ZS19-F1
#
_entry.id   AF-A0A3N6ZS19-F1
#
_cell.length_a   1.000
_cell.length_b   1.000
_cell.length_c   1.000
_cell.angle_alpha   90.00
_cell.angle_beta   90.00
_cell.angle_gamma   90.00
#
_symmetry.space_group_name_H-M   'P 1'
#
loop_
_entity.id
_entity.type
_entity.pdbx_description
1 polymer ?
#
loop_
_entity_poly.entity_id
_entity_poly.type
_entity_poly.pdbx_seq_one_letter_code
_entity_poly.pdbx_strand_id
1 'polypeptide(L)'
;MKKIFSLIITLSLFLYGTHAQEHRCAATEANEYQKNIDPQFAKSLELQKQQWINHNMQGKNNPAALVINGPNGPEYQVPIVFHIIHTGQAIGTPQNPSDATIQGLVDYLNAVYAATLPANPAVGSGGVNIPIRFVLAQRTPTCQATTGVNRVDGSSLAGYTTYGVRMQGATQGAPETSVKALSNWRNDMYMNIWIVTGIQGAAANGGSVAGYAYFPGVGSDIDGVVLRYDQTQWAIAHELGHSFGLYHTFEGSSGPTVCPGNANCVADGDMVCDTDPHALVSGCPTGTNTCTNNPYTPVVYNIMNYSSCPNRFSAGQKDRLIFQLINFRGSLLTSLGGLAPGSSPATNIAAPALACVPNAITNMNTADVGPRNVSFANLSYYSTGYTNDFHQFYIDNTTNGCMKNQQVANVTAGNTYTLSIGTGAANPEKTYAWIDWNNDGTFQAGENVMAIFATTGGALATANIVVPSTAVSCTPLRMRIASDFNSGSAPLTACANPVYGQVEDFTVIVGYNAPVATISSTTSTNCSGSAQSFTATASNGGTAPSYQWKVNGTNSGTNNSSFSYTPSNGDVVTCVVTSSLTCLTNTSDTSNAITVTVTNSVTPLITVAATNNNICSGTTMNFTATATNGGTAPNYQWKVNGTNTGTNSSTFSYVPANGDLVTCTLTGNATCATTTTANSNSITAVVTGSVTPTISIAAANNNICAGTTMNFTATATNGGTAPSYQWKVNGANSGTNSNTFSYVPANGDLVTCTLTGNATCATTTTANSNSITAVVTGSVTPTINIAAANNNICTGTTMNFTATATNGGTAPSYQWKVNGANSGTNSSTFSYVPANGDLVTCTLTGNATCATTTTANSNSITAVVTGSVTPSISIAAANNNICAGTTMNFTATATNGGTAPGYQWKVNGANSGTNSNAFSYVPANGDVVTCVLTSNANCLSSPTATSSSITAIVSSSVTPQITLAVTNNNICAGKTMNFTATATNGGTSPAYQWKVNGANSGTNSNAFAYVPANGDVISCTLTSNATCAATTTANSNNITAIVNPTLTAAVSLTANPSSNATIGNPIIYTANVTNATAYQLLWYANGILVQTTNSPVNTYTRPAAANPDTIRATLKVTGCYTDTAYTSSSIVVSNKGTGIDQLATELGLQVYPNPASHIVYIDVSKGKLSDLQLINNIGQVMEQYTVRNNKMSIVLRQYAVGIYHLKLTIRYNGIDYVIIRKVVKE
;
A
#
# COMPACT_ATOMS: atom_id res chain seq x y z
N MET A 1 -82.17 -40.23 -17.73
CA MET A 1 -82.64 -39.48 -16.52
C MET A 1 -81.89 -40.03 -15.32
N LYS A 2 -81.54 -39.29 -14.25
CA LYS A 2 -81.48 -37.83 -13.98
C LYS A 2 -80.69 -37.65 -12.66
N LYS A 3 -79.64 -36.79 -12.62
CA LYS A 3 -79.08 -36.14 -11.40
C LYS A 3 -78.48 -37.09 -10.31
N ILE A 4 -77.59 -36.72 -9.37
CA ILE A 4 -76.80 -35.49 -9.04
C ILE A 4 -75.33 -35.92 -8.81
N PHE A 5 -74.34 -35.20 -9.38
CA PHE A 5 -73.19 -34.60 -8.66
C PHE A 5 -72.19 -33.99 -9.67
N SER A 6 -72.10 -32.65 -9.72
CA SER A 6 -71.09 -31.90 -10.49
C SER A 6 -71.11 -30.42 -10.10
N LEU A 7 -70.09 -29.95 -9.37
CA LEU A 7 -69.65 -28.55 -9.34
C LEU A 7 -68.22 -28.48 -8.77
N ILE A 8 -67.51 -27.36 -9.03
CA ILE A 8 -66.14 -27.06 -8.57
C ILE A 8 -65.03 -27.91 -9.22
N ILE A 9 -64.91 -27.83 -10.57
CA ILE A 9 -63.59 -27.81 -11.24
C ILE A 9 -63.63 -26.74 -12.34
N THR A 10 -63.15 -25.53 -12.01
CA THR A 10 -62.81 -24.47 -12.98
C THR A 10 -61.92 -23.43 -12.30
N LEU A 11 -60.61 -23.42 -12.59
CA LEU A 11 -59.81 -22.23 -12.96
C LEU A 11 -58.30 -22.56 -12.97
N SER A 12 -57.80 -23.22 -14.04
CA SER A 12 -56.35 -23.24 -14.38
C SER A 12 -56.07 -23.86 -15.76
N LEU A 13 -56.70 -23.38 -16.83
CA LEU A 13 -56.08 -23.49 -18.16
C LEU A 13 -55.19 -22.27 -18.35
N PHE A 14 -53.90 -22.42 -18.07
CA PHE A 14 -52.84 -21.63 -18.70
C PHE A 14 -52.05 -22.55 -19.63
N LEU A 15 -51.66 -22.04 -20.80
CA LEU A 15 -51.06 -22.85 -21.83
C LEU A 15 -49.63 -23.23 -21.47
N TYR A 16 -49.32 -24.53 -21.47
CA TYR A 16 -47.94 -25.02 -21.52
C TYR A 16 -47.37 -24.77 -22.92
N GLY A 17 -46.86 -23.55 -23.15
CA GLY A 17 -46.00 -23.25 -24.29
C GLY A 17 -44.61 -23.87 -24.05
N THR A 18 -44.39 -25.10 -24.51
CA THR A 18 -43.12 -25.81 -24.36
C THR A 18 -42.04 -25.26 -25.31
N HIS A 19 -41.50 -24.09 -24.98
CA HIS A 19 -40.24 -23.63 -25.55
C HIS A 19 -39.10 -24.48 -24.97
N ALA A 20 -38.57 -25.40 -25.79
CA ALA A 20 -37.38 -26.16 -25.45
C ALA A 20 -36.15 -25.24 -25.53
N GLN A 21 -35.81 -24.63 -24.39
CA GLN A 21 -34.59 -23.84 -24.23
C GLN A 21 -33.37 -24.76 -24.33
N GLU A 22 -32.49 -24.52 -25.32
CA GLU A 22 -31.35 -25.41 -25.61
C GLU A 22 -30.30 -25.42 -24.49
N HIS A 23 -30.14 -24.31 -23.77
CA HIS A 23 -29.18 -24.14 -22.69
C HIS A 23 -29.88 -23.55 -21.45
N ARG A 24 -29.99 -24.34 -20.37
CA ARG A 24 -30.61 -23.91 -19.10
C ARG A 24 -29.64 -24.07 -17.93
N CYS A 25 -29.15 -22.96 -17.40
CA CYS A 25 -28.58 -22.90 -16.06
C CYS A 25 -29.72 -22.97 -15.01
N ALA A 26 -29.36 -23.17 -13.74
CA ALA A 26 -30.26 -22.98 -12.60
C ALA A 26 -29.62 -22.19 -11.44
N ALA A 27 -28.63 -21.35 -11.73
CA ALA A 27 -27.98 -20.51 -10.74
C ALA A 27 -28.96 -19.52 -10.09
N THR A 28 -29.86 -18.89 -10.84
CA THR A 28 -30.87 -17.99 -10.24
C THR A 28 -31.76 -18.75 -9.25
N GLU A 29 -32.27 -19.95 -9.59
CA GLU A 29 -33.04 -20.78 -8.66
C GLU A 29 -32.23 -21.21 -7.43
N ALA A 30 -30.99 -21.65 -7.60
CA ALA A 30 -30.13 -22.13 -6.51
C ALA A 30 -29.74 -20.99 -5.55
N ASN A 31 -29.33 -19.83 -6.08
CA ASN A 31 -28.93 -18.68 -5.28
C ASN A 31 -30.13 -18.00 -4.59
N GLU A 32 -31.27 -17.86 -5.26
CA GLU A 32 -32.49 -17.34 -4.60
C GLU A 32 -33.00 -18.32 -3.54
N TYR A 33 -32.94 -19.64 -3.74
CA TYR A 33 -33.29 -20.58 -2.68
C TYR A 33 -32.35 -20.42 -1.47
N GLN A 34 -31.04 -20.43 -1.68
CA GLN A 34 -30.06 -20.28 -0.59
C GLN A 34 -30.26 -18.94 0.14
N LYS A 35 -30.43 -17.83 -0.58
CA LYS A 35 -30.73 -16.50 -0.02
C LYS A 35 -32.00 -16.46 0.84
N ASN A 36 -32.98 -17.33 0.58
CA ASN A 36 -34.20 -17.44 1.40
C ASN A 36 -34.03 -18.32 2.66
N ILE A 37 -33.06 -19.26 2.68
CA ILE A 37 -32.80 -20.12 3.86
C ILE A 37 -31.59 -19.68 4.69
N ASP A 38 -30.69 -18.87 4.12
CA ASP A 38 -29.43 -18.43 4.71
C ASP A 38 -29.36 -16.89 4.77
N PRO A 39 -29.68 -16.30 5.94
CA PRO A 39 -29.61 -14.86 6.17
C PRO A 39 -28.20 -14.26 6.07
N GLN A 40 -27.15 -15.08 6.01
CA GLN A 40 -25.75 -14.63 5.94
C GLN A 40 -25.33 -14.48 4.49
N PHE A 41 -25.61 -15.49 3.67
CA PHE A 41 -25.47 -15.39 2.22
C PHE A 41 -26.32 -14.24 1.66
N ALA A 42 -27.57 -14.08 2.12
CA ALA A 42 -28.42 -12.96 1.73
C ALA A 42 -27.79 -11.57 2.02
N LYS A 43 -27.17 -11.41 3.19
CA LYS A 43 -26.43 -10.18 3.55
C LYS A 43 -25.11 -10.04 2.79
N SER A 44 -24.44 -11.13 2.45
CA SER A 44 -23.23 -11.14 1.63
C SER A 44 -23.52 -10.61 0.21
N LEU A 45 -24.61 -11.07 -0.41
CA LEU A 45 -25.06 -10.55 -1.71
C LEU A 45 -25.41 -9.06 -1.66
N GLU A 46 -26.08 -8.60 -0.60
CA GLU A 46 -26.38 -7.17 -0.45
C GLU A 46 -25.10 -6.35 -0.20
N LEU A 47 -24.14 -6.85 0.57
CA LEU A 47 -22.84 -6.20 0.76
C LEU A 47 -22.05 -6.11 -0.57
N GLN A 48 -22.01 -7.19 -1.35
CA GLN A 48 -21.43 -7.18 -2.70
C GLN A 48 -22.11 -6.16 -3.60
N LYS A 49 -23.44 -6.08 -3.56
CA LYS A 49 -24.24 -5.09 -4.30
C LYS A 49 -23.89 -3.66 -3.91
N GLN A 50 -23.87 -3.34 -2.62
CA GLN A 50 -23.55 -2.00 -2.14
C GLN A 50 -22.09 -1.62 -2.45
N GLN A 51 -21.12 -2.54 -2.30
CA GLN A 51 -19.73 -2.27 -2.65
C GLN A 51 -19.52 -2.09 -4.15
N TRP A 52 -20.20 -2.87 -5.02
CA TRP A 52 -20.17 -2.67 -6.48
C TRP A 52 -20.75 -1.32 -6.90
N ILE A 53 -21.89 -0.92 -6.31
CA ILE A 53 -22.51 0.39 -6.55
C ILE A 53 -21.55 1.51 -6.13
N ASN A 54 -20.93 1.40 -4.95
CA ASN A 54 -19.92 2.37 -4.49
C ASN A 54 -18.68 2.43 -5.40
N HIS A 55 -18.16 1.29 -5.88
CA HIS A 55 -17.03 1.22 -6.81
C HIS A 55 -17.32 1.99 -8.12
N ASN A 56 -18.53 1.84 -8.67
CA ASN A 56 -18.94 2.53 -9.89
C ASN A 56 -19.24 4.02 -9.67
N MET A 57 -19.69 4.43 -8.48
CA MET A 57 -19.95 5.85 -8.15
C MET A 57 -18.69 6.67 -7.85
N GLN A 58 -17.54 6.05 -7.57
CA GLN A 58 -16.35 6.73 -7.02
C GLN A 58 -15.09 6.68 -7.90
N GLY A 59 -15.21 6.08 -9.09
CA GLY A 59 -14.08 5.86 -9.99
C GLY A 59 -13.25 4.62 -9.62
N LYS A 60 -12.63 4.03 -10.65
CA LYS A 60 -12.01 2.69 -10.59
C LYS A 60 -10.66 2.69 -9.88
N ASN A 61 -10.67 2.87 -8.56
CA ASN A 61 -9.52 2.57 -7.72
C ASN A 61 -9.31 1.05 -7.68
N ASN A 62 -8.10 0.60 -8.02
CA ASN A 62 -7.79 -0.82 -8.18
C ASN A 62 -6.89 -1.32 -7.02
N PRO A 63 -7.29 -2.35 -6.25
CA PRO A 63 -6.44 -2.98 -5.25
C PRO A 63 -5.21 -3.66 -5.86
N ALA A 64 -4.16 -3.85 -5.05
CA ALA A 64 -3.00 -4.65 -5.45
C ALA A 64 -3.34 -6.15 -5.38
N ALA A 65 -3.07 -6.88 -6.46
CA ALA A 65 -3.34 -8.30 -6.61
C ALA A 65 -2.19 -9.00 -7.37
N LEU A 66 -2.12 -10.34 -7.32
CA LEU A 66 -1.06 -11.12 -7.95
C LEU A 66 -1.30 -11.27 -9.46
N VAL A 67 -0.48 -10.58 -10.25
CA VAL A 67 -0.58 -10.53 -11.72
C VAL A 67 0.64 -11.16 -12.39
N ILE A 68 0.40 -12.13 -13.28
CA ILE A 68 1.41 -12.93 -13.98
C ILE A 68 1.48 -12.45 -15.44
N ASN A 69 2.67 -12.22 -15.99
CA ASN A 69 2.80 -11.80 -17.40
C ASN A 69 2.31 -12.90 -18.37
N GLY A 70 1.09 -12.73 -18.89
CA GLY A 70 0.51 -13.56 -19.94
C GLY A 70 0.76 -12.99 -21.36
N PRO A 71 0.29 -13.69 -22.41
CA PRO A 71 0.53 -13.29 -23.80
C PRO A 71 -0.07 -11.93 -24.17
N ASN A 72 -1.12 -11.51 -23.46
CA ASN A 72 -1.89 -10.29 -23.72
C ASN A 72 -1.63 -9.17 -22.69
N GLY A 73 -0.56 -9.29 -21.89
CA GLY A 73 -0.36 -8.50 -20.68
C GLY A 73 -0.62 -9.33 -19.42
N PRO A 74 -0.70 -8.70 -18.23
CA PRO A 74 -0.70 -9.44 -16.97
C PRO A 74 -2.08 -10.00 -16.60
N GLU A 75 -2.11 -11.27 -16.15
CA GLU A 75 -3.28 -12.12 -15.92
C GLU A 75 -3.32 -12.68 -14.48
N TYR A 76 -4.52 -12.93 -13.96
CA TYR A 76 -4.79 -13.58 -12.68
C TYR A 76 -4.89 -15.10 -12.83
N GLN A 77 -4.03 -15.87 -12.18
CA GLN A 77 -4.15 -17.33 -12.19
C GLN A 77 -5.16 -17.82 -11.14
N VAL A 78 -6.09 -18.68 -11.55
CA VAL A 78 -7.07 -19.32 -10.67
C VAL A 78 -6.89 -20.85 -10.73
N PRO A 79 -6.49 -21.51 -9.62
CA PRO A 79 -6.48 -22.97 -9.54
C PRO A 79 -7.90 -23.54 -9.54
N ILE A 80 -8.16 -24.55 -10.37
CA ILE A 80 -9.45 -25.25 -10.44
C ILE A 80 -9.26 -26.76 -10.25
N VAL A 81 -10.27 -27.42 -9.69
CA VAL A 81 -10.29 -28.88 -9.49
C VAL A 81 -11.62 -29.46 -9.96
N PHE A 82 -11.54 -30.53 -10.73
CA PHE A 82 -12.71 -31.28 -11.21
C PHE A 82 -13.00 -32.46 -10.30
N HIS A 83 -14.26 -32.62 -9.92
CA HIS A 83 -14.76 -33.74 -9.12
C HIS A 83 -15.77 -34.53 -9.96
N ILE A 84 -15.31 -35.61 -10.57
CA ILE A 84 -16.10 -36.46 -11.46
C ILE A 84 -16.88 -37.47 -10.62
N ILE A 85 -18.19 -37.23 -10.42
CA ILE A 85 -19.05 -38.09 -9.61
C ILE A 85 -19.78 -39.09 -10.53
N HIS A 86 -19.10 -40.19 -10.83
CA HIS A 86 -19.60 -41.26 -11.70
C HIS A 86 -20.42 -42.30 -10.91
N THR A 87 -20.94 -43.32 -11.60
CA THR A 87 -21.62 -44.49 -11.02
C THR A 87 -21.07 -45.76 -11.67
N GLY A 88 -19.78 -46.05 -11.45
CA GLY A 88 -19.08 -47.19 -12.04
C GLY A 88 -18.72 -47.13 -13.55
N GLN A 89 -19.02 -46.06 -14.30
CA GLN A 89 -18.62 -45.98 -15.72
C GLN A 89 -17.09 -45.90 -15.89
N ALA A 90 -16.56 -46.48 -16.97
CA ALA A 90 -15.13 -46.47 -17.28
C ALA A 90 -14.61 -45.07 -17.69
N ILE A 91 -13.35 -44.78 -17.39
CA ILE A 91 -12.70 -43.51 -17.76
C ILE A 91 -12.65 -43.37 -19.29
N GLY A 92 -13.01 -42.19 -19.79
CA GLY A 92 -13.16 -41.90 -21.22
C GLY A 92 -14.62 -41.97 -21.73
N THR A 93 -15.56 -42.46 -20.92
CA THR A 93 -16.99 -42.28 -21.18
C THR A 93 -17.43 -40.84 -20.88
N PRO A 94 -18.53 -40.33 -21.48
CA PRO A 94 -19.02 -38.98 -21.19
C PRO A 94 -19.29 -38.74 -19.70
N GLN A 95 -19.79 -39.75 -18.96
CA GLN A 95 -20.05 -39.68 -17.52
C GLN A 95 -18.80 -39.80 -16.64
N ASN A 96 -17.66 -40.23 -17.20
CA ASN A 96 -16.37 -40.31 -16.51
C ASN A 96 -15.24 -39.84 -17.47
N PRO A 97 -15.25 -38.58 -17.91
CA PRO A 97 -14.46 -38.09 -19.05
C PRO A 97 -12.96 -38.13 -18.78
N SER A 98 -12.13 -38.39 -19.79
CA SER A 98 -10.67 -38.52 -19.61
C SER A 98 -9.99 -37.22 -19.16
N ASP A 99 -8.81 -37.30 -18.54
CA ASP A 99 -8.03 -36.11 -18.14
C ASP A 99 -7.74 -35.19 -19.35
N ALA A 100 -7.52 -35.76 -20.54
CA ALA A 100 -7.37 -34.99 -21.78
C ALA A 100 -8.68 -34.30 -22.23
N THR A 101 -9.84 -34.92 -21.97
CA THR A 101 -11.16 -34.29 -22.18
C THR A 101 -11.36 -33.12 -21.22
N ILE A 102 -10.94 -33.27 -19.96
CA ILE A 102 -10.99 -32.19 -18.97
C ILE A 102 -10.03 -31.05 -19.34
N GLN A 103 -8.80 -31.34 -19.76
CA GLN A 103 -7.87 -30.31 -20.24
C GLN A 103 -8.45 -29.55 -21.44
N GLY A 104 -9.12 -30.23 -22.38
CA GLY A 104 -9.81 -29.56 -23.49
C GLY A 104 -10.94 -28.61 -23.06
N LEU A 105 -11.63 -28.89 -21.95
CA LEU A 105 -12.59 -27.96 -21.35
C LEU A 105 -11.89 -26.75 -20.70
N VAL A 106 -10.73 -26.95 -20.08
CA VAL A 106 -9.89 -25.88 -19.50
C VAL A 106 -9.31 -24.98 -20.59
N ASP A 107 -8.88 -25.55 -21.71
CA ASP A 107 -8.35 -24.83 -22.86
C ASP A 107 -9.46 -24.00 -23.55
N TYR A 108 -10.65 -24.58 -23.73
CA TYR A 108 -11.83 -23.86 -24.19
C TYR A 108 -12.20 -22.70 -23.24
N LEU A 109 -12.28 -22.96 -21.93
CA LEU A 109 -12.61 -21.97 -20.91
C LEU A 109 -11.62 -20.78 -20.93
N ASN A 110 -10.32 -21.06 -21.02
CA ASN A 110 -9.30 -20.02 -21.17
C ASN A 110 -9.47 -19.23 -22.47
N ALA A 111 -9.78 -19.89 -23.60
CA ALA A 111 -10.01 -19.20 -24.87
C ALA A 111 -11.30 -18.34 -24.87
N VAL A 112 -12.31 -18.73 -24.09
CA VAL A 112 -13.52 -17.92 -23.85
C VAL A 112 -13.17 -16.66 -23.07
N TYR A 113 -12.51 -16.79 -21.91
CA TYR A 113 -12.21 -15.66 -21.02
C TYR A 113 -11.19 -14.70 -21.63
N ALA A 114 -10.18 -15.22 -22.34
CA ALA A 114 -9.23 -14.39 -23.09
C ALA A 114 -9.82 -13.76 -24.38
N ALA A 115 -11.08 -14.09 -24.73
CA ALA A 115 -11.76 -13.72 -25.97
C ALA A 115 -11.00 -14.12 -27.27
N THR A 116 -10.31 -15.26 -27.24
CA THR A 116 -9.52 -15.80 -28.37
C THR A 116 -10.19 -16.93 -29.15
N LEU A 117 -11.45 -17.26 -28.86
CA LEU A 117 -12.21 -18.27 -29.64
C LEU A 117 -12.25 -17.93 -31.15
N PRO A 118 -12.04 -18.90 -32.06
CA PRO A 118 -12.13 -18.68 -33.51
C PRO A 118 -13.51 -18.19 -34.01
N ALA A 119 -14.55 -18.34 -33.20
CA ALA A 119 -15.91 -17.87 -33.50
C ALA A 119 -16.16 -16.40 -33.10
N ASN A 120 -15.16 -15.68 -32.58
CA ASN A 120 -15.29 -14.30 -32.17
C ASN A 120 -15.25 -13.35 -33.39
N PRO A 121 -16.27 -12.48 -33.60
CA PRO A 121 -16.25 -11.54 -34.71
C PRO A 121 -15.18 -10.47 -34.53
N ALA A 122 -14.75 -9.87 -35.64
CA ALA A 122 -13.56 -9.04 -35.73
C ALA A 122 -13.48 -7.87 -34.72
N VAL A 123 -12.24 -7.39 -34.49
CA VAL A 123 -11.90 -6.26 -33.61
C VAL A 123 -12.88 -5.09 -33.81
N GLY A 124 -13.54 -4.69 -32.72
CA GLY A 124 -14.67 -3.74 -32.73
C GLY A 124 -16.01 -4.37 -32.35
N SER A 125 -16.14 -5.71 -32.36
CA SER A 125 -17.41 -6.42 -32.11
C SER A 125 -17.81 -6.60 -30.62
N GLY A 126 -17.30 -5.76 -29.73
CA GLY A 126 -17.75 -5.66 -28.32
C GLY A 126 -17.37 -6.82 -27.37
N GLY A 127 -16.50 -7.75 -27.77
CA GLY A 127 -15.93 -8.74 -26.86
C GLY A 127 -14.65 -8.23 -26.18
N VAL A 128 -14.37 -8.67 -24.95
CA VAL A 128 -13.20 -8.24 -24.17
C VAL A 128 -12.39 -9.41 -23.61
N ASN A 129 -11.07 -9.24 -23.53
CA ASN A 129 -10.20 -10.10 -22.73
C ASN A 129 -10.48 -9.88 -21.23
N ILE A 130 -10.91 -10.93 -20.53
CA ILE A 130 -10.90 -11.01 -19.07
C ILE A 130 -9.55 -11.60 -18.65
N PRO A 131 -8.70 -10.85 -17.93
CA PRO A 131 -7.34 -11.27 -17.60
C PRO A 131 -7.33 -12.30 -16.46
N ILE A 132 -7.96 -13.46 -16.68
CA ILE A 132 -7.99 -14.62 -15.80
C ILE A 132 -7.53 -15.84 -16.60
N ARG A 133 -6.64 -16.62 -16.00
CA ARG A 133 -6.17 -17.90 -16.52
C ARG A 133 -6.49 -19.01 -15.53
N PHE A 134 -7.35 -19.93 -15.95
CA PHE A 134 -7.69 -21.12 -15.19
C PHE A 134 -6.64 -22.20 -15.41
N VAL A 135 -6.19 -22.83 -14.34
CA VAL A 135 -5.22 -23.93 -14.37
C VAL A 135 -5.71 -25.10 -13.53
N LEU A 136 -5.56 -26.33 -14.03
CA LEU A 136 -5.80 -27.51 -13.22
C LEU A 136 -4.88 -27.50 -12.00
N ALA A 137 -5.43 -27.87 -10.85
CA ALA A 137 -4.67 -28.03 -9.63
C ALA A 137 -3.55 -29.06 -9.81
N GLN A 138 -2.32 -28.69 -9.46
CA GLN A 138 -1.14 -29.55 -9.55
C GLN A 138 -0.69 -30.07 -8.19
N ARG A 139 -1.22 -29.52 -7.09
CA ARG A 139 -1.10 -30.07 -5.72
C ARG A 139 -2.48 -30.28 -5.08
N THR A 140 -2.59 -31.27 -4.20
CA THR A 140 -3.77 -31.51 -3.34
C THR A 140 -3.77 -30.58 -2.11
N PRO A 141 -4.90 -30.46 -1.38
CA PRO A 141 -4.93 -29.78 -0.07
C PRO A 141 -3.97 -30.40 0.97
N THR A 142 -3.51 -31.63 0.73
CA THR A 142 -2.53 -32.39 1.53
C THR A 142 -1.12 -32.39 0.91
N CYS A 143 -0.83 -31.40 0.06
CA CYS A 143 0.49 -31.12 -0.53
C CYS A 143 1.05 -32.20 -1.49
N GLN A 144 0.25 -33.19 -1.90
CA GLN A 144 0.66 -34.24 -2.83
C GLN A 144 0.47 -33.80 -4.28
N ALA A 145 1.20 -34.40 -5.23
CA ALA A 145 0.99 -34.12 -6.65
C ALA A 145 -0.37 -34.67 -7.13
N THR A 146 -0.99 -34.01 -8.10
CA THR A 146 -2.30 -34.39 -8.67
C THR A 146 -2.45 -33.86 -10.10
N THR A 147 -3.38 -34.44 -10.87
CA THR A 147 -3.80 -33.92 -12.18
C THR A 147 -4.92 -32.89 -12.09
N GLY A 148 -5.46 -32.63 -10.88
CA GLY A 148 -6.59 -31.75 -10.66
C GLY A 148 -7.94 -32.37 -11.02
N VAL A 149 -7.99 -33.70 -11.24
CA VAL A 149 -9.20 -34.45 -11.58
C VAL A 149 -9.42 -35.59 -10.58
N ASN A 150 -10.30 -35.37 -9.60
CA ASN A 150 -10.78 -36.40 -8.68
C ASN A 150 -11.90 -37.20 -9.35
N ARG A 151 -11.97 -38.52 -9.07
CA ARG A 151 -12.99 -39.42 -9.61
C ARG A 151 -13.57 -40.25 -8.46
N VAL A 152 -14.87 -40.15 -8.24
CA VAL A 152 -15.54 -40.80 -7.09
C VAL A 152 -16.86 -41.43 -7.52
N ASP A 153 -17.15 -42.61 -6.97
CA ASP A 153 -18.38 -43.34 -7.25
C ASP A 153 -19.52 -42.87 -6.32
N GLY A 154 -20.48 -42.14 -6.89
CA GLY A 154 -21.69 -41.68 -6.20
C GLY A 154 -22.84 -42.70 -6.17
N SER A 155 -22.65 -43.92 -6.69
CA SER A 155 -23.74 -44.92 -6.77
C SER A 155 -24.28 -45.37 -5.42
N SER A 156 -23.52 -45.17 -4.34
CA SER A 156 -23.93 -45.42 -2.95
C SER A 156 -24.95 -44.42 -2.41
N LEU A 157 -25.09 -43.24 -3.03
CA LEU A 157 -26.02 -42.20 -2.58
C LEU A 157 -27.45 -42.47 -3.07
N ALA A 158 -28.38 -42.51 -2.12
CA ALA A 158 -29.79 -42.78 -2.39
C ALA A 158 -30.38 -41.82 -3.45
N GLY A 159 -30.82 -42.37 -4.58
CA GLY A 159 -31.41 -41.63 -5.70
C GLY A 159 -30.40 -41.06 -6.71
N TYR A 160 -29.09 -41.10 -6.46
CA TYR A 160 -28.09 -40.54 -7.38
C TYR A 160 -28.01 -41.31 -8.70
N THR A 161 -28.06 -42.65 -8.66
CA THR A 161 -28.04 -43.49 -9.88
C THR A 161 -29.24 -43.30 -10.79
N THR A 162 -30.40 -42.89 -10.24
CA THR A 162 -31.65 -42.72 -11.00
C THR A 162 -31.89 -41.28 -11.44
N TYR A 163 -31.50 -40.30 -10.61
CA TYR A 163 -31.86 -38.89 -10.81
C TYR A 163 -30.67 -37.91 -10.70
N GLY A 164 -29.47 -38.38 -10.39
CA GLY A 164 -28.30 -37.53 -10.19
C GLY A 164 -28.40 -36.64 -8.94
N VAL A 165 -27.81 -35.46 -9.01
CA VAL A 165 -27.77 -34.49 -7.90
C VAL A 165 -29.07 -33.71 -7.77
N ARG A 166 -29.45 -33.45 -6.52
CA ARG A 166 -30.59 -32.64 -6.12
C ARG A 166 -30.10 -31.34 -5.50
N MET A 167 -30.25 -30.25 -6.26
CA MET A 167 -30.07 -28.89 -5.75
C MET A 167 -30.95 -28.65 -4.52
N GLN A 168 -30.52 -27.76 -3.63
CA GLN A 168 -31.31 -27.26 -2.51
C GLN A 168 -32.76 -26.90 -2.94
N GLY A 169 -33.74 -27.22 -2.08
CA GLY A 169 -35.17 -26.97 -2.34
C GLY A 169 -35.92 -27.98 -3.24
N ALA A 170 -35.23 -28.81 -4.02
CA ALA A 170 -35.87 -29.82 -4.87
C ALA A 170 -36.11 -31.17 -4.16
N THR A 171 -36.88 -32.06 -4.79
CA THR A 171 -37.32 -33.34 -4.19
C THR A 171 -36.64 -34.59 -4.77
N GLN A 172 -36.30 -34.62 -6.07
CA GLN A 172 -35.71 -35.78 -6.76
C GLN A 172 -34.18 -35.74 -6.84
N GLY A 173 -33.52 -36.88 -6.58
CA GLY A 173 -32.06 -37.03 -6.56
C GLY A 173 -31.42 -37.04 -5.17
N ALA A 174 -30.11 -37.31 -5.13
CA ALA A 174 -29.33 -37.28 -3.90
C ALA A 174 -29.00 -35.83 -3.50
N PRO A 175 -29.06 -35.45 -2.21
CA PRO A 175 -28.80 -34.07 -1.78
C PRO A 175 -27.42 -33.57 -2.23
N GLU A 176 -27.34 -32.33 -2.75
CA GLU A 176 -26.05 -31.82 -3.25
C GLU A 176 -24.95 -31.78 -2.20
N THR A 177 -25.26 -31.50 -0.93
CA THR A 177 -24.29 -31.55 0.18
C THR A 177 -23.74 -32.97 0.37
N SER A 178 -24.56 -34.01 0.19
CA SER A 178 -24.11 -35.40 0.22
C SER A 178 -23.27 -35.79 -1.00
N VAL A 179 -23.57 -35.23 -2.18
CA VAL A 179 -22.80 -35.45 -3.42
C VAL A 179 -21.44 -34.74 -3.34
N LYS A 180 -21.42 -33.47 -2.90
CA LYS A 180 -20.20 -32.67 -2.73
C LYS A 180 -19.31 -33.23 -1.61
N ALA A 181 -19.88 -33.79 -0.54
CA ALA A 181 -19.12 -34.46 0.52
C ALA A 181 -18.33 -35.71 0.05
N LEU A 182 -18.60 -36.28 -1.12
CA LEU A 182 -17.77 -37.35 -1.71
C LEU A 182 -16.40 -36.84 -2.20
N SER A 183 -16.32 -35.58 -2.62
CA SER A 183 -15.08 -34.86 -2.93
C SER A 183 -15.35 -33.37 -3.00
N ASN A 184 -14.82 -32.64 -2.02
CA ASN A 184 -14.78 -31.19 -1.98
C ASN A 184 -13.38 -30.77 -1.52
N TRP A 185 -12.79 -29.75 -2.14
CA TRP A 185 -11.50 -29.18 -1.76
C TRP A 185 -11.67 -27.75 -1.26
N ARG A 186 -10.60 -27.22 -0.66
CA ARG A 186 -10.55 -25.88 -0.07
C ARG A 186 -10.96 -24.78 -1.05
N ASN A 187 -12.16 -24.22 -0.92
CA ASN A 187 -12.67 -23.14 -1.79
C ASN A 187 -11.90 -21.82 -1.65
N ASP A 188 -11.20 -21.62 -0.52
CA ASP A 188 -10.23 -20.54 -0.36
C ASP A 188 -8.96 -20.73 -1.24
N MET A 189 -8.70 -21.95 -1.71
CA MET A 189 -7.50 -22.33 -2.47
C MET A 189 -7.76 -22.84 -3.90
N TYR A 190 -8.98 -23.30 -4.21
CA TYR A 190 -9.36 -23.87 -5.50
C TYR A 190 -10.81 -23.54 -5.84
N MET A 191 -11.10 -23.27 -7.12
CA MET A 191 -12.47 -23.32 -7.61
C MET A 191 -12.88 -24.79 -7.82
N ASN A 192 -13.89 -25.25 -7.08
CA ASN A 192 -14.43 -26.61 -7.20
C ASN A 192 -15.42 -26.71 -8.37
N ILE A 193 -15.27 -27.73 -9.23
CA ILE A 193 -16.13 -28.00 -10.37
C ILE A 193 -16.58 -29.47 -10.36
N TRP A 194 -17.83 -29.75 -10.01
CA TRP A 194 -18.38 -31.11 -10.05
C TRP A 194 -18.94 -31.44 -11.43
N ILE A 195 -18.62 -32.62 -11.96
CA ILE A 195 -19.30 -33.19 -13.13
C ILE A 195 -20.14 -34.37 -12.67
N VAL A 196 -21.45 -34.30 -12.91
CA VAL A 196 -22.45 -35.24 -12.38
C VAL A 196 -23.21 -35.99 -13.49
N THR A 197 -23.69 -37.19 -13.17
CA THR A 197 -24.46 -38.05 -14.09
C THR A 197 -25.85 -37.52 -14.44
N GLY A 198 -26.38 -36.57 -13.65
CA GLY A 198 -27.69 -35.97 -13.85
C GLY A 198 -27.95 -34.85 -12.85
N ILE A 199 -28.95 -34.01 -13.13
CA ILE A 199 -29.46 -32.98 -12.23
C ILE A 199 -30.99 -33.16 -12.19
N GLN A 200 -31.54 -33.36 -10.99
CA GLN A 200 -32.99 -33.49 -10.70
C GLN A 200 -33.79 -34.40 -11.66
N GLY A 201 -33.25 -35.58 -12.02
CA GLY A 201 -34.00 -36.59 -12.77
C GLY A 201 -34.21 -36.33 -14.26
N ALA A 202 -33.60 -35.27 -14.81
CA ALA A 202 -33.88 -34.85 -16.17
C ALA A 202 -33.20 -35.76 -17.22
N ALA A 203 -34.02 -36.60 -17.87
CA ALA A 203 -33.63 -37.51 -18.94
C ALA A 203 -33.18 -36.79 -20.23
N ALA A 204 -32.62 -37.56 -21.18
CA ALA A 204 -31.88 -37.05 -22.35
C ALA A 204 -32.70 -36.36 -23.46
N ASN A 205 -33.93 -35.90 -23.21
CA ASN A 205 -34.81 -35.27 -24.22
C ASN A 205 -35.57 -34.05 -23.67
N GLY A 206 -34.89 -32.89 -23.58
CA GLY A 206 -35.51 -31.55 -23.52
C GLY A 206 -36.01 -31.05 -22.16
N GLY A 207 -35.49 -29.89 -21.71
CA GLY A 207 -35.96 -29.16 -20.52
C GLY A 207 -35.09 -29.30 -19.25
N SER A 208 -34.00 -30.06 -19.35
CA SER A 208 -33.05 -30.34 -18.28
C SER A 208 -32.15 -29.16 -17.90
N VAL A 209 -31.80 -29.05 -16.61
CA VAL A 209 -30.70 -28.18 -16.15
C VAL A 209 -29.37 -28.73 -16.67
N ALA A 210 -28.58 -27.86 -17.31
CA ALA A 210 -27.24 -28.12 -17.83
C ALA A 210 -26.15 -27.91 -16.77
N GLY A 211 -26.32 -26.89 -15.93
CA GLY A 211 -25.42 -26.58 -14.82
C GLY A 211 -26.05 -25.62 -13.81
N TYR A 212 -25.36 -25.41 -12.70
CA TYR A 212 -25.62 -24.34 -11.74
C TYR A 212 -24.34 -23.99 -10.96
N ALA A 213 -24.26 -22.77 -10.45
CA ALA A 213 -23.21 -22.31 -9.57
C ALA A 213 -23.74 -21.36 -8.49
N TYR A 214 -22.96 -21.20 -7.42
CA TYR A 214 -23.25 -20.24 -6.37
C TYR A 214 -22.38 -18.98 -6.45
N PHE A 215 -22.98 -17.84 -6.12
CA PHE A 215 -22.28 -16.56 -6.00
C PHE A 215 -21.26 -16.56 -4.84
N PRO A 216 -20.25 -15.65 -4.87
CA PRO A 216 -19.29 -15.52 -3.79
C PRO A 216 -19.94 -15.38 -2.40
N GLY A 217 -19.30 -15.97 -1.38
CA GLY A 217 -19.74 -15.87 0.01
C GLY A 217 -20.92 -16.77 0.41
N VAL A 218 -21.24 -17.78 -0.38
CA VAL A 218 -22.01 -18.95 0.08
C VAL A 218 -21.12 -19.86 0.96
N GLY A 219 -21.74 -20.75 1.73
CA GLY A 219 -21.04 -21.77 2.53
C GLY A 219 -20.10 -22.68 1.70
N SER A 220 -18.90 -22.91 2.22
CA SER A 220 -17.84 -23.73 1.59
C SER A 220 -18.20 -25.20 1.34
N ASP A 221 -19.32 -25.70 1.87
CA ASP A 221 -19.87 -27.03 1.64
C ASP A 221 -20.64 -27.14 0.31
N ILE A 222 -21.14 -26.02 -0.22
CA ILE A 222 -21.86 -25.95 -1.50
C ILE A 222 -21.22 -25.01 -2.54
N ASP A 223 -20.25 -24.18 -2.17
CA ASP A 223 -19.57 -23.25 -3.08
C ASP A 223 -18.91 -23.93 -4.31
N GLY A 224 -18.97 -23.26 -5.46
CA GLY A 224 -18.42 -23.71 -6.75
C GLY A 224 -19.48 -24.03 -7.81
N VAL A 225 -19.06 -24.81 -8.81
CA VAL A 225 -19.80 -25.09 -10.07
C VAL A 225 -20.23 -26.55 -10.14
N VAL A 226 -21.45 -26.82 -10.60
CA VAL A 226 -21.93 -28.19 -10.88
C VAL A 226 -22.43 -28.28 -12.33
N LEU A 227 -21.88 -29.22 -13.11
CA LEU A 227 -22.18 -29.42 -14.53
C LEU A 227 -22.75 -30.81 -14.78
N ARG A 228 -23.79 -30.92 -15.61
CA ARG A 228 -24.23 -32.21 -16.16
C ARG A 228 -23.25 -32.65 -17.25
N TYR A 229 -22.86 -33.92 -17.22
CA TYR A 229 -21.76 -34.48 -18.00
C TYR A 229 -21.81 -34.26 -19.53
N ASP A 230 -23.01 -34.06 -20.09
CA ASP A 230 -23.28 -33.91 -21.52
C ASP A 230 -23.46 -32.45 -21.99
N GLN A 231 -23.42 -31.47 -21.08
CA GLN A 231 -23.63 -30.04 -21.37
C GLN A 231 -22.42 -29.16 -20.96
N THR A 232 -21.28 -29.79 -20.66
CA THR A 232 -20.13 -29.18 -19.97
C THR A 232 -19.51 -27.98 -20.69
N GLN A 233 -19.48 -27.95 -22.04
CA GLN A 233 -18.70 -26.95 -22.78
C GLN A 233 -19.26 -25.53 -22.65
N TRP A 234 -20.52 -25.27 -23.00
CA TRP A 234 -21.11 -23.94 -22.77
C TRP A 234 -21.20 -23.63 -21.27
N ALA A 235 -21.70 -24.61 -20.49
CA ALA A 235 -22.03 -24.41 -19.09
C ALA A 235 -20.80 -24.01 -18.26
N ILE A 236 -19.61 -24.61 -18.45
CA ILE A 236 -18.44 -24.27 -17.61
C ILE A 236 -18.08 -22.78 -17.67
N ALA A 237 -18.20 -22.11 -18.82
CA ALA A 237 -17.90 -20.69 -18.94
C ALA A 237 -18.98 -19.80 -18.31
N HIS A 238 -20.24 -20.19 -18.46
CA HIS A 238 -21.43 -19.53 -17.92
C HIS A 238 -21.50 -19.66 -16.38
N GLU A 239 -21.42 -20.88 -15.85
CA GLU A 239 -21.44 -21.17 -14.42
C GLU A 239 -20.24 -20.54 -13.67
N LEU A 240 -19.06 -20.46 -14.28
CA LEU A 240 -17.94 -19.72 -13.69
C LEU A 240 -18.20 -18.21 -13.69
N GLY A 241 -18.93 -17.67 -14.68
CA GLY A 241 -19.38 -16.28 -14.67
C GLY A 241 -20.26 -15.98 -13.45
N HIS A 242 -21.21 -16.86 -13.14
CA HIS A 242 -21.98 -16.81 -11.89
C HIS A 242 -21.09 -16.99 -10.65
N SER A 243 -20.14 -17.93 -10.66
CA SER A 243 -19.20 -18.13 -9.55
C SER A 243 -18.40 -16.87 -9.21
N PHE A 244 -18.11 -16.02 -10.20
CA PHE A 244 -17.47 -14.72 -10.05
C PHE A 244 -18.46 -13.53 -10.12
N GLY A 245 -19.72 -13.74 -9.76
CA GLY A 245 -20.66 -12.66 -9.45
C GLY A 245 -21.36 -11.98 -10.64
N LEU A 246 -21.30 -12.54 -11.85
CA LEU A 246 -22.13 -12.10 -12.97
C LEU A 246 -23.54 -12.69 -12.90
N TYR A 247 -24.55 -11.85 -13.11
CA TYR A 247 -25.93 -12.29 -13.29
C TYR A 247 -26.21 -12.66 -14.76
N HIS A 248 -27.38 -13.20 -15.05
CA HIS A 248 -27.86 -13.37 -16.41
C HIS A 248 -28.11 -12.02 -17.08
N THR A 249 -27.87 -11.84 -18.38
CA THR A 249 -28.13 -10.55 -19.07
C THR A 249 -29.61 -10.17 -19.16
N PHE A 250 -30.52 -11.07 -18.75
CA PHE A 250 -31.96 -10.88 -18.62
C PHE A 250 -32.44 -10.93 -17.15
N GLU A 251 -31.54 -10.80 -16.16
CA GLU A 251 -31.88 -10.94 -14.72
C GLU A 251 -33.04 -10.03 -14.30
N GLY A 252 -34.04 -10.60 -13.64
CA GLY A 252 -35.32 -9.94 -13.35
C GLY A 252 -36.40 -10.06 -14.46
N SER A 253 -36.09 -10.64 -15.62
CA SER A 253 -37.09 -11.07 -16.60
C SER A 253 -37.77 -12.37 -16.16
N SER A 254 -39.11 -12.45 -16.29
CA SER A 254 -39.89 -13.67 -16.02
C SER A 254 -40.39 -14.38 -17.30
N GLY A 255 -39.85 -14.01 -18.48
CA GLY A 255 -40.21 -14.65 -19.75
C GLY A 255 -40.00 -13.74 -20.97
N PRO A 256 -40.24 -14.25 -22.20
CA PRO A 256 -39.84 -13.63 -23.48
C PRO A 256 -40.53 -12.31 -23.84
N THR A 257 -41.47 -11.84 -23.02
CA THR A 257 -42.16 -10.54 -23.18
C THR A 257 -42.05 -9.66 -21.94
N VAL A 258 -41.34 -10.08 -20.90
CA VAL A 258 -41.21 -9.35 -19.63
C VAL A 258 -39.81 -8.76 -19.54
N CYS A 259 -39.70 -7.45 -19.68
CA CYS A 259 -38.43 -6.73 -19.57
C CYS A 259 -38.01 -6.57 -18.10
N PRO A 260 -36.71 -6.70 -17.79
CA PRO A 260 -36.20 -6.43 -16.45
C PRO A 260 -36.24 -4.93 -16.13
N GLY A 261 -36.13 -4.59 -14.84
CA GLY A 261 -35.96 -3.20 -14.40
C GLY A 261 -34.63 -2.62 -14.89
N ASN A 262 -34.65 -1.36 -15.33
CA ASN A 262 -33.47 -0.61 -15.77
C ASN A 262 -33.65 0.90 -15.50
N ALA A 263 -33.84 1.27 -14.24
CA ALA A 263 -33.78 2.67 -13.80
C ALA A 263 -32.33 3.09 -13.49
N ASN A 264 -31.50 2.14 -13.06
CA ASN A 264 -30.07 2.28 -12.83
C ASN A 264 -29.33 0.97 -13.16
N CYS A 265 -28.66 0.89 -14.30
CA CYS A 265 -27.91 -0.30 -14.76
C CYS A 265 -26.74 -0.74 -13.84
N VAL A 266 -26.37 0.04 -12.80
CA VAL A 266 -25.40 -0.38 -11.77
C VAL A 266 -26.07 -1.17 -10.64
N ALA A 267 -27.39 -1.04 -10.48
CA ALA A 267 -28.16 -1.56 -9.34
C ALA A 267 -29.36 -2.45 -9.73
N ASP A 268 -29.87 -2.32 -10.96
CA ASP A 268 -30.95 -3.12 -11.54
C ASP A 268 -30.40 -4.10 -12.59
N GLY A 269 -31.26 -5.01 -13.07
CA GLY A 269 -30.90 -5.99 -14.10
C GLY A 269 -29.73 -6.87 -13.70
N ASP A 270 -28.79 -7.09 -14.63
CA ASP A 270 -27.55 -7.84 -14.39
C ASP A 270 -26.46 -7.04 -13.66
N MET A 271 -26.77 -5.77 -13.31
CA MET A 271 -25.89 -4.79 -12.68
C MET A 271 -24.67 -4.39 -13.52
N VAL A 272 -24.76 -4.49 -14.85
CA VAL A 272 -23.74 -4.06 -15.81
C VAL A 272 -24.35 -3.08 -16.83
N CYS A 273 -23.63 -1.98 -17.12
CA CYS A 273 -24.14 -0.89 -17.97
C CYS A 273 -23.79 -0.98 -19.47
N ASP A 274 -23.04 -1.99 -19.91
CA ASP A 274 -22.75 -2.24 -21.34
C ASP A 274 -23.38 -3.54 -21.89
N THR A 275 -24.25 -4.17 -21.09
CA THR A 275 -25.18 -5.22 -21.48
C THR A 275 -26.57 -4.60 -21.64
N ASP A 276 -27.14 -4.69 -22.86
CA ASP A 276 -28.44 -4.08 -23.16
C ASP A 276 -29.58 -4.93 -22.56
N PRO A 277 -30.36 -4.43 -21.58
CA PRO A 277 -31.29 -5.25 -20.81
C PRO A 277 -32.43 -5.77 -21.69
N HIS A 278 -32.66 -7.08 -21.64
CA HIS A 278 -33.59 -7.77 -22.55
C HIS A 278 -34.47 -8.79 -21.82
N ALA A 279 -35.57 -9.18 -22.46
CA ALA A 279 -36.42 -10.27 -21.98
C ALA A 279 -35.74 -11.64 -22.20
N LEU A 280 -36.11 -12.66 -21.42
CA LEU A 280 -35.60 -14.02 -21.56
C LEU A 280 -35.98 -14.63 -22.92
N VAL A 281 -35.04 -14.66 -23.87
CA VAL A 281 -35.23 -15.13 -25.25
C VAL A 281 -34.37 -16.35 -25.57
N SER A 282 -34.92 -17.25 -26.40
CA SER A 282 -34.28 -18.50 -26.83
C SER A 282 -33.74 -18.41 -28.26
N GLY A 283 -32.68 -19.17 -28.56
CA GLY A 283 -32.09 -19.24 -29.91
C GLY A 283 -31.08 -18.12 -30.17
N CYS A 284 -30.90 -17.71 -31.43
CA CYS A 284 -30.05 -16.57 -31.79
C CYS A 284 -30.87 -15.48 -32.50
N PRO A 285 -31.73 -14.72 -31.80
CA PRO A 285 -32.58 -13.69 -32.38
C PRO A 285 -31.78 -12.57 -33.06
N THR A 286 -32.30 -12.09 -34.20
CA THR A 286 -31.78 -10.95 -34.96
C THR A 286 -32.80 -9.81 -34.98
N GLY A 287 -32.35 -8.60 -35.31
CA GLY A 287 -33.18 -7.39 -35.25
C GLY A 287 -33.14 -6.73 -33.88
N THR A 288 -34.29 -6.27 -33.39
CA THR A 288 -34.41 -5.28 -32.31
C THR A 288 -34.85 -5.90 -30.98
N ASN A 289 -34.14 -5.56 -29.89
CA ASN A 289 -34.54 -5.84 -28.51
C ASN A 289 -35.84 -5.07 -28.18
N THR A 290 -36.88 -5.79 -27.78
CA THR A 290 -38.20 -5.23 -27.46
C THR A 290 -38.22 -4.39 -26.19
N CYS A 291 -37.18 -4.48 -25.34
CA CYS A 291 -37.11 -3.76 -24.07
C CYS A 291 -36.47 -2.37 -24.17
N THR A 292 -35.60 -2.15 -25.16
CA THR A 292 -34.79 -0.93 -25.31
C THR A 292 -34.97 -0.25 -26.67
N ASN A 293 -35.45 -1.00 -27.67
CA ASN A 293 -35.42 -0.65 -29.10
C ASN A 293 -34.00 -0.57 -29.72
N ASN A 294 -32.98 -1.02 -29.00
CA ASN A 294 -31.63 -1.22 -29.54
C ASN A 294 -31.55 -2.56 -30.32
N PRO A 295 -30.53 -2.81 -31.15
CA PRO A 295 -30.29 -4.13 -31.75
C PRO A 295 -30.01 -5.20 -30.68
N TYR A 296 -30.42 -6.45 -30.92
CA TYR A 296 -30.04 -7.59 -30.06
C TYR A 296 -28.52 -7.85 -30.00
N THR A 297 -27.75 -7.32 -30.95
CA THR A 297 -26.29 -7.34 -30.93
C THR A 297 -25.77 -6.16 -30.08
N PRO A 298 -24.91 -6.37 -29.06
CA PRO A 298 -24.13 -7.59 -28.81
C PRO A 298 -24.75 -8.59 -27.82
N VAL A 299 -25.80 -8.24 -27.08
CA VAL A 299 -26.25 -9.01 -25.88
C VAL A 299 -26.74 -10.43 -26.19
N VAL A 300 -27.25 -10.70 -27.40
CA VAL A 300 -27.58 -12.06 -27.86
C VAL A 300 -26.36 -12.99 -27.94
N TYR A 301 -25.16 -12.43 -28.13
CA TYR A 301 -23.90 -13.18 -28.16
C TYR A 301 -23.19 -13.26 -26.80
N ASN A 302 -23.83 -12.75 -25.75
CA ASN A 302 -23.24 -12.72 -24.42
C ASN A 302 -23.22 -14.13 -23.80
N ILE A 303 -22.12 -14.49 -23.12
CA ILE A 303 -21.97 -15.79 -22.46
C ILE A 303 -22.97 -15.99 -21.33
N MET A 304 -23.37 -14.91 -20.63
CA MET A 304 -24.36 -14.94 -19.54
C MET A 304 -25.83 -14.93 -20.05
N ASN A 305 -26.05 -15.34 -21.30
CA ASN A 305 -27.36 -15.42 -21.94
C ASN A 305 -27.73 -16.88 -22.25
N TYR A 306 -29.02 -17.17 -22.42
CA TYR A 306 -29.54 -18.50 -22.82
C TYR A 306 -29.75 -18.61 -24.34
N SER A 307 -28.98 -17.83 -25.11
CA SER A 307 -28.95 -17.93 -26.56
C SER A 307 -28.23 -19.20 -27.02
N SER A 308 -28.42 -19.60 -28.27
CA SER A 308 -27.66 -20.70 -28.91
C SER A 308 -26.49 -20.22 -29.75
N CYS A 309 -26.03 -18.97 -29.53
CA CYS A 309 -24.86 -18.39 -30.19
C CYS A 309 -23.89 -17.59 -29.26
N PRO A 310 -23.73 -17.89 -27.96
CA PRO A 310 -22.85 -17.13 -27.07
C PRO A 310 -21.38 -17.27 -27.46
N ASN A 311 -20.62 -16.17 -27.42
CA ASN A 311 -19.17 -16.21 -27.66
C ASN A 311 -18.34 -15.10 -26.95
N ARG A 312 -18.95 -14.11 -26.27
CA ARG A 312 -18.18 -13.03 -25.62
C ARG A 312 -18.75 -12.55 -24.28
N PHE A 313 -17.89 -11.97 -23.45
CA PHE A 313 -18.27 -11.11 -22.32
C PHE A 313 -18.15 -9.62 -22.72
N SER A 314 -18.86 -8.75 -22.01
CA SER A 314 -18.75 -7.29 -22.16
C SER A 314 -17.62 -6.69 -21.31
N ALA A 315 -17.28 -5.43 -21.55
CA ALA A 315 -16.23 -4.72 -20.79
C ALA A 315 -16.65 -4.44 -19.34
N GLY A 316 -17.93 -4.13 -19.12
CA GLY A 316 -18.51 -3.97 -17.79
C GLY A 316 -18.64 -5.30 -17.03
N GLN A 317 -18.95 -6.40 -17.71
CA GLN A 317 -18.90 -7.75 -17.12
C GLN A 317 -17.48 -8.10 -16.67
N LYS A 318 -16.45 -7.84 -17.48
CA LYS A 318 -15.06 -7.99 -17.06
C LYS A 318 -14.76 -7.19 -15.79
N ASP A 319 -15.10 -5.90 -15.77
CA ASP A 319 -14.82 -5.05 -14.60
C ASP A 319 -15.55 -5.56 -13.34
N ARG A 320 -16.81 -6.03 -13.47
CA ARG A 320 -17.59 -6.65 -12.38
C ARG A 320 -16.98 -7.98 -11.90
N LEU A 321 -16.55 -8.82 -12.82
CA LEU A 321 -15.97 -10.14 -12.54
C LEU A 321 -14.63 -9.98 -11.82
N ILE A 322 -13.75 -9.08 -12.28
CA ILE A 322 -12.47 -8.77 -11.63
C ILE A 322 -12.70 -8.13 -10.25
N PHE A 323 -13.68 -7.23 -10.10
CA PHE A 323 -14.06 -6.68 -8.80
C PHE A 323 -14.48 -7.80 -7.81
N GLN A 324 -15.34 -8.72 -8.24
CA GLN A 324 -15.80 -9.85 -7.42
C GLN A 324 -14.68 -10.83 -7.08
N LEU A 325 -13.82 -11.17 -8.04
CA LEU A 325 -12.65 -12.01 -7.84
C LEU A 325 -11.70 -11.42 -6.78
N ILE A 326 -11.37 -10.14 -6.87
CA ILE A 326 -10.44 -9.50 -5.92
C ILE A 326 -11.05 -9.35 -4.52
N ASN A 327 -12.27 -8.81 -4.42
CA ASN A 327 -12.84 -8.41 -3.13
C ASN A 327 -13.57 -9.54 -2.38
N PHE A 328 -13.95 -10.62 -3.07
CA PHE A 328 -14.76 -11.72 -2.50
C PHE A 328 -14.23 -13.14 -2.77
N ARG A 329 -13.20 -13.31 -3.63
CA ARG A 329 -12.48 -14.59 -3.84
C ARG A 329 -10.95 -14.41 -3.94
N GLY A 330 -10.39 -13.34 -3.37
CA GLY A 330 -8.99 -12.94 -3.58
C GLY A 330 -7.95 -13.97 -3.10
N SER A 331 -8.34 -14.89 -2.22
CA SER A 331 -7.50 -15.98 -1.71
C SER A 331 -7.02 -16.91 -2.83
N LEU A 332 -7.86 -17.15 -3.85
CA LEU A 332 -7.53 -17.94 -5.05
C LEU A 332 -6.31 -17.38 -5.78
N LEU A 333 -6.10 -16.06 -5.75
CA LEU A 333 -4.97 -15.37 -6.38
C LEU A 333 -3.65 -15.61 -5.63
N THR A 334 -3.73 -15.95 -4.33
CA THR A 334 -2.57 -16.26 -3.47
C THR A 334 -2.27 -17.78 -3.40
N SER A 335 -3.15 -18.60 -3.97
CA SER A 335 -3.07 -20.06 -3.89
C SER A 335 -1.98 -20.64 -4.79
N LEU A 336 -1.12 -21.45 -4.19
CA LEU A 336 -0.12 -22.27 -4.88
C LEU A 336 -0.75 -23.54 -5.52
N GLY A 337 -2.08 -23.73 -5.41
CA GLY A 337 -2.80 -24.92 -5.88
C GLY A 337 -2.53 -25.28 -7.35
N GLY A 338 -2.34 -24.27 -8.20
CA GLY A 338 -2.06 -24.41 -9.63
C GLY A 338 -0.61 -24.75 -9.99
N LEU A 339 0.29 -24.90 -9.00
CA LEU A 339 1.72 -25.15 -9.19
C LEU A 339 2.11 -26.51 -8.61
N ALA A 340 2.91 -27.31 -9.31
CA ALA A 340 3.39 -28.61 -8.81
C ALA A 340 4.12 -28.49 -7.45
N PRO A 341 4.04 -29.49 -6.54
CA PRO A 341 4.76 -29.46 -5.27
C PRO A 341 6.26 -29.17 -5.46
N GLY A 342 6.81 -28.30 -4.62
CA GLY A 342 8.23 -27.90 -4.68
C GLY A 342 8.59 -26.81 -5.70
N SER A 343 7.68 -26.36 -6.58
CA SER A 343 8.00 -25.35 -7.61
C SER A 343 7.77 -23.88 -7.21
N SER A 344 7.38 -23.59 -5.96
CA SER A 344 7.23 -22.20 -5.49
C SER A 344 8.59 -21.57 -5.16
N PRO A 345 8.84 -20.30 -5.52
CA PRO A 345 9.98 -19.56 -4.99
C PRO A 345 9.78 -19.33 -3.49
N ALA A 346 10.41 -20.18 -2.67
CA ALA A 346 10.39 -20.02 -1.22
C ALA A 346 11.06 -18.70 -0.82
N THR A 347 10.28 -17.79 -0.21
CA THR A 347 10.84 -16.62 0.46
C THR A 347 11.64 -17.09 1.67
N ASN A 348 12.97 -16.96 1.63
CA ASN A 348 13.88 -17.35 2.71
C ASN A 348 13.88 -16.35 3.87
N ILE A 349 12.69 -15.93 4.30
CA ILE A 349 12.44 -15.07 5.44
C ILE A 349 12.09 -16.00 6.61
N ALA A 350 12.72 -15.80 7.76
CA ALA A 350 12.44 -16.61 8.95
C ALA A 350 11.01 -16.37 9.45
N ALA A 351 10.49 -17.32 10.25
CA ALA A 351 9.30 -17.06 11.04
C ALA A 351 9.60 -15.95 12.07
N PRO A 352 8.65 -15.03 12.35
CA PRO A 352 8.77 -14.09 13.45
C PRO A 352 8.70 -14.80 14.81
N ALA A 353 9.05 -14.10 15.89
CA ALA A 353 8.96 -14.61 17.25
C ALA A 353 7.62 -15.33 17.52
N LEU A 354 7.68 -16.48 18.21
CA LEU A 354 6.49 -17.29 18.47
C LEU A 354 5.70 -16.70 19.65
N ALA A 355 4.65 -15.96 19.31
CA ALA A 355 3.66 -15.56 20.30
C ALA A 355 2.81 -16.75 20.79
N CYS A 356 2.08 -16.53 21.88
CA CYS A 356 0.97 -17.39 22.30
C CYS A 356 0.08 -17.78 21.10
N VAL A 357 -0.36 -19.03 20.99
CA VAL A 357 -1.19 -19.51 19.88
C VAL A 357 -2.57 -19.91 20.38
N PRO A 358 -3.68 -19.38 19.81
CA PRO A 358 -5.03 -19.86 20.11
C PRO A 358 -5.15 -21.35 19.81
N ASN A 359 -5.73 -22.11 20.75
CA ASN A 359 -5.77 -23.58 20.69
C ASN A 359 -7.19 -24.18 20.63
N ALA A 360 -8.23 -23.34 20.74
CA ALA A 360 -9.61 -23.72 20.53
C ALA A 360 -10.47 -22.51 20.11
N ILE A 361 -11.70 -22.79 19.67
CA ILE A 361 -12.79 -21.82 19.57
C ILE A 361 -13.85 -22.17 20.63
N THR A 362 -14.46 -21.16 21.25
CA THR A 362 -15.38 -21.41 22.39
C THR A 362 -16.73 -21.96 21.94
N ASN A 363 -17.26 -21.51 20.81
CA ASN A 363 -18.52 -21.95 20.22
C ASN A 363 -18.37 -22.16 18.72
N MET A 364 -18.23 -23.41 18.28
CA MET A 364 -18.29 -23.76 16.86
C MET A 364 -19.71 -23.49 16.33
N ASN A 365 -19.85 -22.61 15.35
CA ASN A 365 -21.11 -22.35 14.65
C ASN A 365 -20.87 -21.93 13.19
N THR A 366 -21.95 -21.61 12.48
CA THR A 366 -21.93 -21.16 11.09
C THR A 366 -21.95 -19.62 10.94
N ALA A 367 -21.61 -18.84 11.97
CA ALA A 367 -21.81 -17.37 11.96
C ALA A 367 -20.84 -16.57 11.07
N ASP A 368 -19.89 -17.26 10.42
CA ASP A 368 -18.90 -16.75 9.46
C ASP A 368 -18.23 -15.42 9.86
N VAL A 369 -17.91 -15.33 11.15
CA VAL A 369 -17.23 -14.21 11.80
C VAL A 369 -15.73 -14.33 11.51
N GLY A 370 -15.07 -13.22 11.18
CA GLY A 370 -13.62 -13.20 11.02
C GLY A 370 -13.08 -12.07 10.15
N PRO A 371 -11.75 -11.87 10.15
CA PRO A 371 -11.06 -10.91 9.30
C PRO A 371 -11.33 -11.20 7.81
N ARG A 372 -11.37 -10.15 6.99
CA ARG A 372 -11.47 -10.21 5.51
C ARG A 372 -10.69 -9.06 4.92
N ASN A 373 -10.29 -9.13 3.64
CA ASN A 373 -9.66 -8.01 2.91
C ASN A 373 -8.59 -7.25 3.73
N VAL A 374 -7.69 -8.02 4.39
CA VAL A 374 -6.61 -7.49 5.23
C VAL A 374 -5.59 -6.78 4.33
N SER A 375 -5.37 -5.49 4.59
CA SER A 375 -4.41 -4.68 3.85
C SER A 375 -3.57 -3.80 4.77
N PHE A 376 -2.25 -3.83 4.57
CA PHE A 376 -1.28 -3.06 5.37
C PHE A 376 0.02 -2.83 4.59
N ALA A 377 0.32 -1.57 4.26
CA ALA A 377 1.42 -1.22 3.35
C ALA A 377 1.33 -2.00 2.01
N ASN A 378 2.25 -2.92 1.72
CA ASN A 378 2.19 -3.78 0.52
C ASN A 378 1.45 -5.12 0.73
N LEU A 379 1.03 -5.45 1.96
CA LEU A 379 0.23 -6.64 2.22
C LEU A 379 -1.19 -6.42 1.71
N SER A 380 -1.68 -7.37 0.92
CA SER A 380 -3.04 -7.44 0.40
C SER A 380 -3.44 -8.92 0.44
N TYR A 381 -4.30 -9.29 1.39
CA TYR A 381 -4.65 -10.68 1.67
C TYR A 381 -6.14 -10.82 1.97
N TYR A 382 -6.75 -11.86 1.41
CA TYR A 382 -8.17 -12.14 1.58
C TYR A 382 -8.37 -13.44 2.38
N SER A 383 -8.91 -13.30 3.58
CA SER A 383 -9.52 -14.38 4.36
C SER A 383 -11.03 -14.45 4.06
N THR A 384 -11.62 -15.64 4.18
CA THR A 384 -13.07 -15.83 4.07
C THR A 384 -13.79 -15.95 5.42
N GLY A 385 -13.08 -15.79 6.54
CA GLY A 385 -13.65 -15.88 7.88
C GLY A 385 -13.86 -17.32 8.36
N TYR A 386 -14.24 -17.48 9.64
CA TYR A 386 -14.17 -18.77 10.32
C TYR A 386 -14.85 -19.93 9.56
N THR A 387 -16.10 -19.77 9.13
CA THR A 387 -16.89 -20.88 8.58
C THR A 387 -16.40 -21.25 7.18
N ASN A 388 -16.14 -20.25 6.34
CA ASN A 388 -15.72 -20.46 4.96
C ASN A 388 -14.23 -20.84 4.79
N ASP A 389 -13.33 -20.45 5.70
CA ASP A 389 -11.94 -20.96 5.73
C ASP A 389 -11.87 -22.39 6.32
N PHE A 390 -12.84 -23.25 6.01
CA PHE A 390 -12.95 -24.64 6.48
C PHE A 390 -12.93 -24.77 8.01
N HIS A 391 -13.64 -23.88 8.70
CA HIS A 391 -13.79 -23.89 10.15
C HIS A 391 -12.43 -23.73 10.88
N GLN A 392 -11.47 -23.02 10.26
CA GLN A 392 -10.19 -22.64 10.88
C GLN A 392 -10.33 -21.36 11.70
N PHE A 393 -10.29 -21.51 13.02
CA PHE A 393 -10.29 -20.38 13.98
C PHE A 393 -8.92 -19.72 14.16
N TYR A 394 -7.84 -20.37 13.72
CA TYR A 394 -6.49 -19.82 13.71
C TYR A 394 -5.79 -20.12 12.38
N ILE A 395 -5.21 -19.10 11.76
CA ILE A 395 -4.44 -19.21 10.51
C ILE A 395 -3.09 -18.48 10.68
N ASP A 396 -1.99 -19.23 10.63
CA ASP A 396 -0.65 -18.65 10.65
C ASP A 396 -0.15 -18.41 9.21
N ASN A 397 -0.14 -17.15 8.78
CA ASN A 397 0.43 -16.72 7.49
C ASN A 397 1.90 -16.27 7.62
N THR A 398 2.53 -16.46 8.79
CA THR A 398 3.92 -16.03 9.07
C THR A 398 4.98 -16.99 8.57
N THR A 399 4.59 -18.09 7.93
CA THR A 399 5.49 -19.08 7.32
C THR A 399 5.06 -19.44 5.89
N ASN A 400 5.96 -20.02 5.10
CA ASN A 400 5.62 -20.57 3.78
C ASN A 400 4.85 -21.89 3.95
N GLY A 401 3.53 -21.82 3.86
CA GLY A 401 2.67 -23.00 3.79
C GLY A 401 2.77 -23.71 2.43
N CYS A 402 2.39 -24.99 2.36
CA CYS A 402 2.37 -25.68 1.07
C CYS A 402 1.27 -25.16 0.12
N MET A 403 0.26 -24.46 0.64
CA MET A 403 -0.87 -23.94 -0.14
C MET A 403 -0.79 -22.44 -0.43
N LYS A 404 -0.05 -21.66 0.37
CA LYS A 404 0.16 -20.21 0.20
C LYS A 404 1.55 -19.82 0.69
N ASN A 405 2.21 -18.91 -0.03
CA ASN A 405 3.47 -18.32 0.45
C ASN A 405 3.20 -17.45 1.70
N GLN A 406 4.25 -17.19 2.47
CA GLN A 406 4.25 -16.28 3.62
C GLN A 406 3.71 -14.90 3.25
N GLN A 407 2.88 -14.31 4.11
CA GLN A 407 2.24 -13.02 3.88
C GLN A 407 3.00 -11.93 4.65
N VAL A 408 3.57 -10.96 3.90
CA VAL A 408 4.57 -10.01 4.43
C VAL A 408 4.20 -8.55 4.11
N ALA A 409 4.02 -7.73 5.15
CA ALA A 409 3.98 -6.28 5.06
C ALA A 409 5.38 -5.68 5.31
N ASN A 410 5.89 -4.89 4.37
CA ASN A 410 7.14 -4.14 4.52
C ASN A 410 6.79 -2.69 4.84
N VAL A 411 7.33 -2.17 5.94
CA VAL A 411 7.06 -0.83 6.47
C VAL A 411 8.36 -0.13 6.83
N THR A 412 8.40 1.20 6.87
CA THR A 412 9.59 1.96 7.28
C THR A 412 9.40 2.59 8.65
N ALA A 413 10.40 2.52 9.52
CA ALA A 413 10.37 3.14 10.85
C ALA A 413 10.07 4.65 10.77
N GLY A 414 9.13 5.13 11.60
CA GLY A 414 8.68 6.53 11.62
C GLY A 414 7.60 6.90 10.59
N ASN A 415 7.37 6.09 9.56
CA ASN A 415 6.28 6.33 8.60
C ASN A 415 4.92 5.89 9.17
N THR A 416 3.84 6.42 8.59
CA THR A 416 2.46 6.04 8.94
C THR A 416 1.84 5.22 7.80
N TYR A 417 1.18 4.10 8.14
CA TYR A 417 0.49 3.22 7.20
C TYR A 417 -0.92 2.91 7.70
N THR A 418 -1.91 2.91 6.81
CA THR A 418 -3.25 2.45 7.15
C THR A 418 -3.30 0.92 7.17
N LEU A 419 -3.71 0.35 8.29
CA LEU A 419 -4.21 -1.03 8.38
C LEU A 419 -5.72 -0.99 8.15
N SER A 420 -6.21 -1.83 7.25
CA SER A 420 -7.62 -1.96 6.90
C SER A 420 -8.04 -3.42 6.89
N ILE A 421 -9.14 -3.74 7.58
CA ILE A 421 -9.66 -5.09 7.80
C ILE A 421 -11.19 -5.07 7.63
N GLY A 422 -11.72 -5.85 6.71
CA GLY A 422 -13.15 -6.13 6.57
C GLY A 422 -13.64 -7.20 7.53
N THR A 423 -14.97 -7.31 7.67
CA THR A 423 -15.65 -8.25 8.58
C THR A 423 -16.80 -8.98 7.89
N GLY A 424 -17.32 -10.05 8.47
CA GLY A 424 -18.45 -10.83 7.96
C GLY A 424 -19.71 -9.99 7.74
N ALA A 425 -20.31 -10.10 6.55
CA ALA A 425 -21.51 -9.35 6.16
C ALA A 425 -22.71 -9.57 7.11
N ALA A 426 -22.74 -10.73 7.77
CA ALA A 426 -23.86 -11.18 8.57
C ALA A 426 -24.00 -10.46 9.92
N ASN A 427 -22.87 -10.25 10.62
CA ASN A 427 -22.82 -10.16 12.07
C ASN A 427 -21.90 -9.01 12.52
N PRO A 428 -22.28 -8.20 13.53
CA PRO A 428 -21.38 -7.19 14.08
C PRO A 428 -20.17 -7.84 14.76
N GLU A 429 -18.98 -7.31 14.48
CA GLU A 429 -17.71 -7.85 14.98
C GLU A 429 -16.90 -6.85 15.81
N LYS A 430 -16.08 -7.37 16.72
CA LYS A 430 -15.02 -6.66 17.43
C LYS A 430 -13.68 -7.09 16.84
N THR A 431 -13.03 -6.18 16.13
CA THR A 431 -11.81 -6.41 15.35
C THR A 431 -10.63 -5.76 16.04
N TYR A 432 -9.58 -6.53 16.25
CA TYR A 432 -8.35 -6.12 16.93
C TYR A 432 -7.13 -6.44 16.07
N ALA A 433 -6.07 -5.64 16.24
CA ALA A 433 -4.76 -5.97 15.73
C ALA A 433 -3.65 -5.59 16.71
N TRP A 434 -2.60 -6.42 16.75
CA TRP A 434 -1.39 -6.21 17.51
C TRP A 434 -0.16 -6.40 16.61
N ILE A 435 0.93 -5.70 16.88
CA ILE A 435 2.22 -5.92 16.21
C ILE A 435 3.30 -6.00 17.28
N ASP A 436 3.95 -7.16 17.39
CA ASP A 436 5.14 -7.39 18.22
C ASP A 436 6.29 -6.56 17.64
N TRP A 437 6.46 -5.34 18.17
CA TRP A 437 7.43 -4.36 17.65
C TRP A 437 8.82 -4.58 18.23
N ASN A 438 8.92 -5.20 19.41
CA ASN A 438 10.19 -5.47 20.09
C ASN A 438 10.77 -6.87 19.78
N ASN A 439 10.00 -7.74 19.12
CA ASN A 439 10.31 -9.13 18.79
C ASN A 439 10.64 -10.01 20.02
N ASP A 440 9.98 -9.78 21.15
CA ASP A 440 10.14 -10.57 22.38
C ASP A 440 9.23 -11.82 22.42
N GLY A 441 8.25 -11.92 21.51
CA GLY A 441 7.30 -13.02 21.44
C GLY A 441 6.08 -12.86 22.36
N THR A 442 5.84 -11.68 22.94
CA THR A 442 4.66 -11.40 23.77
C THR A 442 4.02 -10.06 23.38
N PHE A 443 2.75 -10.09 22.97
CA PHE A 443 2.01 -8.88 22.62
C PHE A 443 1.74 -8.02 23.85
N GLN A 444 2.47 -6.92 23.99
CA GLN A 444 2.38 -6.01 25.13
C GLN A 444 1.21 -5.01 25.00
N ALA A 445 0.88 -4.32 26.10
CA ALA A 445 -0.23 -3.36 26.11
C ALA A 445 -0.04 -2.18 25.14
N GLY A 446 1.21 -1.77 24.86
CA GLY A 446 1.54 -0.72 23.89
C GLY A 446 1.60 -1.19 22.43
N GLU A 447 1.38 -2.48 22.18
CA GLU A 447 1.49 -3.11 20.86
C GLU A 447 0.13 -3.41 20.21
N ASN A 448 -0.96 -3.13 20.93
CA ASN A 448 -2.29 -3.04 20.33
C ASN A 448 -2.36 -1.81 19.42
N VAL A 449 -2.48 -2.05 18.11
CA VAL A 449 -2.51 -1.03 17.06
C VAL A 449 -3.92 -0.78 16.49
N MET A 450 -4.89 -1.63 16.84
CA MET A 450 -6.30 -1.45 16.48
C MET A 450 -7.22 -2.16 17.49
N ALA A 451 -8.28 -1.48 17.92
CA ALA A 451 -9.43 -2.08 18.61
C ALA A 451 -10.71 -1.36 18.16
N ILE A 452 -11.50 -2.00 17.29
CA ILE A 452 -12.69 -1.43 16.65
C ILE A 452 -13.90 -2.34 16.90
N PHE A 453 -15.03 -1.74 17.26
CA PHE A 453 -16.26 -2.45 17.61
C PHE A 453 -17.36 -2.05 16.62
N ALA A 454 -17.60 -2.87 15.61
CA ALA A 454 -18.65 -2.64 14.64
C ALA A 454 -20.02 -2.96 15.27
N THR A 455 -21.01 -2.09 15.02
CA THR A 455 -22.42 -2.32 15.42
C THR A 455 -23.26 -2.97 14.31
N THR A 456 -22.65 -3.22 13.15
CA THR A 456 -23.24 -3.87 11.97
C THR A 456 -22.25 -4.82 11.34
N GLY A 457 -22.72 -5.88 10.67
CA GLY A 457 -21.86 -6.72 9.83
C GLY A 457 -21.39 -6.00 8.57
N GLY A 458 -20.35 -6.52 7.92
CA GLY A 458 -19.75 -5.96 6.70
C GLY A 458 -19.00 -4.65 6.91
N ALA A 459 -18.66 -4.32 8.15
CA ALA A 459 -17.93 -3.10 8.50
C ALA A 459 -16.44 -3.20 8.13
N LEU A 460 -15.83 -2.04 7.87
CA LEU A 460 -14.40 -1.90 7.58
C LEU A 460 -13.71 -1.25 8.78
N ALA A 461 -12.93 -2.04 9.52
CA ALA A 461 -12.09 -1.58 10.61
C ALA A 461 -10.79 -0.98 10.04
N THR A 462 -10.54 0.31 10.28
CA THR A 462 -9.37 1.04 9.75
C THR A 462 -8.62 1.80 10.84
N ALA A 463 -7.30 1.73 10.81
CA ALA A 463 -6.41 2.41 11.76
C ALA A 463 -5.14 2.92 11.08
N ASN A 464 -4.71 4.14 11.40
CA ASN A 464 -3.45 4.69 10.90
C ASN A 464 -2.34 4.40 11.91
N ILE A 465 -1.45 3.47 11.56
CA ILE A 465 -0.38 2.97 12.41
C ILE A 465 0.91 3.73 12.11
N VAL A 466 1.43 4.44 13.10
CA VAL A 466 2.79 5.00 13.06
C VAL A 466 3.76 3.91 13.46
N VAL A 467 4.73 3.56 12.60
CA VAL A 467 5.75 2.55 12.91
C VAL A 467 6.71 3.10 13.96
N PRO A 468 6.88 2.48 15.14
CA PRO A 468 7.78 3.00 16.17
C PRO A 468 9.23 3.09 15.68
N SER A 469 9.93 4.17 16.02
CA SER A 469 11.37 4.31 15.77
C SER A 469 12.22 3.33 16.59
N THR A 470 11.63 2.67 17.58
CA THR A 470 12.23 1.62 18.41
C THR A 470 11.92 0.20 17.90
N ALA A 471 11.18 0.04 16.81
CA ALA A 471 10.80 -1.28 16.31
C ALA A 471 12.00 -2.07 15.75
N VAL A 472 12.09 -3.36 16.06
CA VAL A 472 13.22 -4.20 15.66
C VAL A 472 13.23 -4.37 14.14
N SER A 473 14.24 -3.76 13.53
CA SER A 473 14.34 -3.62 12.08
C SER A 473 15.13 -4.77 11.43
N CYS A 474 14.91 -4.98 10.13
CA CYS A 474 15.42 -6.11 9.35
C CYS A 474 15.11 -7.51 9.91
N THR A 475 14.17 -7.61 10.84
CA THR A 475 13.75 -8.85 11.49
C THR A 475 12.27 -9.11 11.16
N PRO A 476 11.86 -10.37 10.92
CA PRO A 476 10.44 -10.71 10.81
C PRO A 476 9.76 -10.49 12.16
N LEU A 477 8.78 -9.58 12.19
CA LEU A 477 7.92 -9.27 13.34
C LEU A 477 6.55 -9.94 13.14
N ARG A 478 5.85 -10.24 14.24
CA ARG A 478 4.51 -10.85 14.19
C ARG A 478 3.44 -9.77 14.30
N MET A 479 2.63 -9.61 13.25
CA MET A 479 1.32 -8.97 13.36
C MET A 479 0.27 -10.04 13.64
N ARG A 480 -0.61 -9.81 14.60
CA ARG A 480 -1.81 -10.62 14.84
C ARG A 480 -3.04 -9.79 14.59
N ILE A 481 -4.02 -10.36 13.90
CA ILE A 481 -5.36 -9.82 13.73
C ILE A 481 -6.34 -10.81 14.37
N ALA A 482 -7.33 -10.32 15.11
CA ALA A 482 -8.42 -11.14 15.63
C ALA A 482 -9.75 -10.42 15.40
N SER A 483 -10.74 -11.12 14.84
CA SER A 483 -12.10 -10.58 14.70
C SER A 483 -13.11 -11.61 15.21
N ASP A 484 -13.98 -11.17 16.12
CA ASP A 484 -14.90 -12.03 16.87
C ASP A 484 -16.27 -11.34 17.05
N PHE A 485 -17.31 -12.09 17.43
CA PHE A 485 -18.68 -11.56 17.47
C PHE A 485 -18.86 -10.50 18.57
N ASN A 486 -19.47 -9.36 18.21
CA ASN A 486 -19.70 -8.24 19.12
C ASN A 486 -20.98 -8.43 19.96
N SER A 487 -20.92 -9.38 20.89
CA SER A 487 -22.02 -9.76 21.79
C SER A 487 -22.11 -8.94 23.09
N GLY A 488 -21.37 -7.83 23.22
CA GLY A 488 -21.19 -7.14 24.50
C GLY A 488 -20.31 -7.91 25.49
N SER A 489 -19.63 -8.96 25.03
CA SER A 489 -18.63 -9.73 25.77
C SER A 489 -17.32 -8.94 25.95
N ALA A 490 -16.45 -9.41 26.85
CA ALA A 490 -15.19 -8.76 27.20
C ALA A 490 -14.28 -8.46 25.97
N PRO A 491 -13.37 -7.47 26.08
CA PRO A 491 -12.33 -7.19 25.08
C PRO A 491 -11.58 -8.45 24.65
N LEU A 492 -11.21 -8.54 23.36
CA LEU A 492 -10.24 -9.54 22.93
C LEU A 492 -8.86 -9.20 23.50
N THR A 493 -8.11 -10.23 23.88
CA THR A 493 -6.68 -10.13 24.17
C THR A 493 -5.93 -10.96 23.13
N ALA A 494 -4.69 -10.60 22.83
CA ALA A 494 -3.93 -11.23 21.74
C ALA A 494 -3.75 -12.75 21.94
N CYS A 495 -3.81 -13.24 23.18
CA CYS A 495 -3.65 -14.65 23.53
C CYS A 495 -4.97 -15.39 23.85
N ALA A 496 -6.12 -14.75 23.71
CA ALA A 496 -7.41 -15.39 23.96
C ALA A 496 -7.82 -16.31 22.80
N ASN A 497 -8.47 -17.43 23.14
CA ASN A 497 -9.23 -18.21 22.17
C ASN A 497 -10.45 -17.39 21.70
N PRO A 498 -10.76 -17.33 20.39
CA PRO A 498 -11.96 -16.65 19.90
C PRO A 498 -13.24 -17.32 20.42
N VAL A 499 -14.33 -16.55 20.52
CA VAL A 499 -15.63 -17.10 20.94
C VAL A 499 -16.37 -17.71 19.75
N TYR A 500 -16.44 -16.99 18.64
CA TYR A 500 -17.16 -17.36 17.41
C TYR A 500 -16.38 -17.06 16.12
N GLY A 501 -15.37 -16.19 16.17
CA GLY A 501 -14.59 -15.75 15.02
C GLY A 501 -13.21 -16.39 14.87
N GLN A 502 -12.30 -15.63 14.25
CA GLN A 502 -11.01 -16.12 13.74
C GLN A 502 -9.85 -15.19 14.14
N VAL A 503 -8.68 -15.79 14.32
CA VAL A 503 -7.39 -15.12 14.54
C VAL A 503 -6.45 -15.45 13.38
N GLU A 504 -5.78 -14.45 12.83
CA GLU A 504 -4.81 -14.60 11.74
C GLU A 504 -3.50 -13.87 12.05
N ASP A 505 -2.37 -14.55 11.82
CA ASP A 505 -1.03 -13.97 12.03
C ASP A 505 -0.32 -13.70 10.70
N PHE A 506 0.42 -12.60 10.62
CA PHE A 506 1.11 -12.08 9.43
C PHE A 506 2.52 -11.61 9.77
N THR A 507 3.43 -11.60 8.80
CA THR A 507 4.78 -11.07 8.99
C THR A 507 4.81 -9.57 8.70
N VAL A 508 5.44 -8.78 9.58
CA VAL A 508 5.84 -7.39 9.31
C VAL A 508 7.36 -7.31 9.25
N ILE A 509 7.94 -6.60 8.28
CA ILE A 509 9.37 -6.31 8.23
C ILE A 509 9.54 -4.79 8.29
N VAL A 510 10.23 -4.31 9.33
CA VAL A 510 10.59 -2.90 9.45
C VAL A 510 11.90 -2.65 8.72
N GLY A 511 11.80 -1.96 7.59
CA GLY A 511 12.91 -1.41 6.81
C GLY A 511 13.39 -0.05 7.35
N TYR A 512 14.63 0.28 7.00
CA TYR A 512 15.19 1.62 7.21
C TYR A 512 14.96 2.53 6.00
N ASN A 513 15.09 3.83 6.21
CA ASN A 513 15.37 4.76 5.12
C ASN A 513 16.73 4.41 4.47
N ALA A 514 16.91 4.75 3.19
CA ALA A 514 18.17 4.55 2.47
C ALA A 514 19.37 5.17 3.23
N PRO A 515 20.60 4.63 3.03
CA PRO A 515 21.80 5.29 3.54
C PRO A 515 21.93 6.71 2.96
N VAL A 516 22.55 7.60 3.71
CA VAL A 516 22.94 8.92 3.20
C VAL A 516 24.43 9.11 3.46
N ALA A 517 25.19 9.38 2.39
CA ALA A 517 26.63 9.56 2.39
C ALA A 517 27.01 11.04 2.28
N THR A 518 27.96 11.48 3.09
CA THR A 518 28.59 12.81 2.93
C THR A 518 30.09 12.72 3.14
N ILE A 519 30.87 13.52 2.40
CA ILE A 519 32.32 13.63 2.55
C ILE A 519 32.78 15.06 2.84
N SER A 520 33.91 15.14 3.54
CA SER A 520 34.61 16.39 3.89
C SER A 520 36.12 16.24 3.66
N SER A 521 36.84 17.35 3.61
CA SER A 521 38.32 17.39 3.62
C SER A 521 38.81 18.54 4.49
N THR A 522 40.06 18.49 4.95
CA THR A 522 40.61 19.42 5.94
C THR A 522 41.25 20.69 5.37
N THR A 523 41.49 20.75 4.06
CA THR A 523 42.09 21.91 3.36
C THR A 523 41.46 22.10 1.97
N SER A 524 41.38 23.35 1.50
CA SER A 524 40.78 23.70 0.19
C SER A 524 41.78 23.80 -0.96
N THR A 525 43.07 23.89 -0.67
CA THR A 525 44.17 23.97 -1.65
C THR A 525 45.37 23.15 -1.16
N ASN A 526 46.13 22.58 -2.09
CA ASN A 526 47.34 21.80 -1.79
C ASN A 526 48.48 22.10 -2.78
N CYS A 527 49.73 21.86 -2.39
CA CYS A 527 50.88 21.96 -3.31
C CYS A 527 51.16 20.63 -4.01
N SER A 528 51.55 20.67 -5.29
CA SER A 528 51.81 19.50 -6.12
C SER A 528 52.80 18.52 -5.49
N GLY A 529 52.45 17.24 -5.48
CA GLY A 529 53.18 16.16 -4.82
C GLY A 529 52.71 15.84 -3.38
N SER A 530 51.94 16.72 -2.73
CA SER A 530 51.45 16.52 -1.35
C SER A 530 50.13 15.75 -1.32
N ALA A 531 49.96 14.85 -0.35
CA ALA A 531 48.71 14.12 -0.16
C ALA A 531 47.59 15.01 0.45
N GLN A 532 46.33 14.68 0.16
CA GLN A 532 45.15 15.27 0.78
C GLN A 532 44.25 14.17 1.34
N SER A 533 43.66 14.40 2.51
CA SER A 533 42.81 13.43 3.21
C SER A 533 41.34 13.86 3.25
N PHE A 534 40.48 12.86 3.14
CA PHE A 534 39.02 12.96 3.06
C PHE A 534 38.38 12.02 4.09
N THR A 535 37.25 12.43 4.66
CA THR A 535 36.49 11.63 5.63
C THR A 535 35.03 11.57 5.21
N ALA A 536 34.49 10.35 5.16
CA ALA A 536 33.09 10.04 4.89
C ALA A 536 32.32 9.79 6.20
N THR A 537 31.10 10.30 6.25
CA THR A 537 30.11 9.96 7.29
C THR A 537 28.87 9.38 6.63
N ALA A 538 28.20 8.46 7.33
CA ALA A 538 27.03 7.75 6.82
C ALA A 538 25.93 7.67 7.88
N SER A 539 24.70 8.05 7.53
CA SER A 539 23.50 7.68 8.29
C SER A 539 22.83 6.46 7.61
N ASN A 540 22.10 5.66 8.39
CA ASN A 540 21.48 4.39 7.97
C ASN A 540 22.44 3.39 7.28
N GLY A 541 23.76 3.49 7.51
CA GLY A 541 24.78 2.60 6.96
C GLY A 541 24.88 1.22 7.64
N GLY A 542 24.08 0.96 8.68
CA GLY A 542 24.22 -0.22 9.54
C GLY A 542 25.45 -0.15 10.46
N THR A 543 25.83 -1.28 11.03
CA THR A 543 26.95 -1.39 11.98
C THR A 543 28.31 -1.59 11.29
N ALA A 544 28.34 -2.00 10.02
CA ALA A 544 29.56 -2.23 9.25
C ALA A 544 29.45 -1.76 7.78
N PRO A 545 29.11 -0.48 7.51
CA PRO A 545 29.02 0.04 6.15
C PRO A 545 30.34 -0.16 5.38
N SER A 546 30.21 -0.50 4.09
CA SER A 546 31.33 -0.55 3.15
C SER A 546 31.43 0.77 2.38
N TYR A 547 32.65 1.11 1.97
CA TYR A 547 32.98 2.40 1.36
C TYR A 547 33.70 2.15 0.03
N GLN A 548 33.36 2.89 -1.02
CA GLN A 548 34.04 2.88 -2.31
C GLN A 548 34.34 4.32 -2.73
N TRP A 549 35.55 4.75 -2.45
CA TRP A 549 36.08 6.05 -2.85
C TRP A 549 36.38 6.05 -4.35
N LYS A 550 36.05 7.17 -5.00
CA LYS A 550 36.25 7.39 -6.42
C LYS A 550 36.92 8.73 -6.66
N VAL A 551 37.94 8.73 -7.52
CA VAL A 551 38.57 9.94 -8.08
C VAL A 551 38.24 9.98 -9.57
N ASN A 552 37.67 11.08 -10.05
CA ASN A 552 37.23 11.26 -11.44
C ASN A 552 36.32 10.10 -11.92
N GLY A 553 35.42 9.64 -11.05
CA GLY A 553 34.51 8.51 -11.29
C GLY A 553 35.14 7.11 -11.21
N THR A 554 36.47 7.01 -11.17
CA THR A 554 37.22 5.74 -11.13
C THR A 554 37.46 5.31 -9.69
N ASN A 555 37.30 4.01 -9.38
CA ASN A 555 37.52 3.47 -8.04
C ASN A 555 38.99 3.63 -7.59
N SER A 556 39.22 4.19 -6.40
CA SER A 556 40.58 4.53 -5.91
C SER A 556 40.89 4.09 -4.48
N GLY A 557 39.89 3.73 -3.68
CA GLY A 557 40.07 3.20 -2.32
C GLY A 557 38.79 2.57 -1.78
N THR A 558 38.90 1.61 -0.85
CA THR A 558 37.75 0.83 -0.37
C THR A 558 37.75 0.60 1.15
N ASN A 559 36.56 0.33 1.69
CA ASN A 559 36.31 -0.23 3.03
C ASN A 559 36.96 0.52 4.21
N ASN A 560 37.10 1.83 4.07
CA ASN A 560 37.52 2.73 5.13
C ASN A 560 36.73 4.04 5.02
N SER A 561 36.28 4.59 6.16
CA SER A 561 35.62 5.89 6.25
C SER A 561 36.57 7.07 6.04
N SER A 562 37.88 6.83 5.96
CA SER A 562 38.89 7.81 5.56
C SER A 562 39.64 7.36 4.31
N PHE A 563 40.00 8.32 3.45
CA PHE A 563 40.76 8.12 2.22
C PHE A 563 41.80 9.23 2.06
N SER A 564 42.98 8.90 1.54
CA SER A 564 44.06 9.86 1.32
C SER A 564 44.88 9.45 0.11
N TYR A 565 45.19 10.41 -0.76
CA TYR A 565 45.98 10.22 -1.98
C TYR A 565 46.66 11.54 -2.38
N THR A 566 47.57 11.50 -3.35
CA THR A 566 48.17 12.70 -3.95
C THR A 566 47.34 13.12 -5.18
N PRO A 567 46.58 14.23 -5.11
CA PRO A 567 45.69 14.66 -6.18
C PRO A 567 46.39 15.39 -7.32
N SER A 568 45.76 15.37 -8.48
CA SER A 568 45.99 16.28 -9.61
C SER A 568 45.06 17.49 -9.53
N ASN A 569 45.42 18.60 -10.18
CA ASN A 569 44.57 19.78 -10.20
C ASN A 569 43.28 19.53 -10.98
N GLY A 570 42.12 19.70 -10.34
CA GLY A 570 40.80 19.45 -10.92
C GLY A 570 40.23 18.06 -10.60
N ASP A 571 40.93 17.22 -9.83
CA ASP A 571 40.41 15.90 -9.43
C ASP A 571 39.12 16.02 -8.62
N VAL A 572 38.11 15.24 -9.00
CA VAL A 572 36.80 15.21 -8.33
C VAL A 572 36.67 13.95 -7.49
N VAL A 573 36.60 14.10 -6.16
CA VAL A 573 36.47 13.02 -5.19
C VAL A 573 35.01 12.82 -4.80
N THR A 574 34.58 11.55 -4.75
CA THR A 574 33.29 11.09 -4.20
C THR A 574 33.48 9.79 -3.43
N CYS A 575 32.55 9.44 -2.55
CA CYS A 575 32.48 8.14 -1.90
C CYS A 575 31.10 7.53 -2.08
N VAL A 576 31.02 6.29 -2.57
CA VAL A 576 29.81 5.47 -2.50
C VAL A 576 29.85 4.73 -1.17
N VAL A 577 28.80 4.88 -0.36
CA VAL A 577 28.63 4.08 0.87
C VAL A 577 27.56 3.03 0.59
N THR A 578 27.86 1.76 0.88
CA THR A 578 26.90 0.65 0.83
C THR A 578 26.65 0.15 2.25
N SER A 579 25.41 0.26 2.68
CA SER A 579 24.94 -0.12 4.01
C SER A 579 25.06 -1.61 4.29
N SER A 580 25.31 -1.99 5.54
CA SER A 580 25.33 -3.39 5.99
C SER A 580 23.95 -3.94 6.38
N LEU A 581 22.88 -3.21 6.10
CA LEU A 581 21.49 -3.58 6.45
C LEU A 581 20.84 -4.42 5.34
N THR A 582 20.28 -5.56 5.73
CA THR A 582 19.73 -6.57 4.81
C THR A 582 18.33 -6.28 4.27
N CYS A 583 17.60 -5.33 4.86
CA CYS A 583 16.20 -5.02 4.55
C CYS A 583 16.00 -3.68 3.80
N LEU A 584 17.02 -3.21 3.08
CA LEU A 584 16.96 -1.98 2.29
C LEU A 584 16.60 -2.27 0.83
N THR A 585 15.70 -1.47 0.26
CA THR A 585 15.41 -1.48 -1.19
C THR A 585 16.52 -0.84 -2.03
N ASN A 586 17.16 0.21 -1.50
CA ASN A 586 18.39 0.80 -2.02
C ASN A 586 19.49 0.64 -0.97
N THR A 587 20.49 -0.20 -1.25
CA THR A 587 21.56 -0.53 -0.29
C THR A 587 22.70 0.47 -0.27
N SER A 588 22.78 1.41 -1.21
CA SER A 588 23.89 2.36 -1.31
C SER A 588 23.47 3.78 -1.71
N ASP A 589 24.35 4.73 -1.40
CA ASP A 589 24.25 6.16 -1.76
C ASP A 589 25.63 6.72 -2.15
N THR A 590 25.65 7.81 -2.92
CA THR A 590 26.88 8.47 -3.38
C THR A 590 26.97 9.89 -2.81
N SER A 591 28.08 10.17 -2.13
CA SER A 591 28.30 11.45 -1.46
C SER A 591 28.28 12.67 -2.39
N ASN A 592 28.16 13.85 -1.77
CA ASN A 592 28.62 15.09 -2.38
C ASN A 592 30.02 14.95 -3.00
N ALA A 593 30.28 15.71 -4.06
CA ALA A 593 31.59 15.77 -4.71
C ALA A 593 32.48 16.86 -4.07
N ILE A 594 33.79 16.63 -4.05
CA ILE A 594 34.81 17.64 -3.70
C ILE A 594 35.81 17.74 -4.86
N THR A 595 35.88 18.91 -5.50
CA THR A 595 36.88 19.21 -6.53
C THR A 595 38.15 19.76 -5.88
N VAL A 596 39.29 19.16 -6.20
CA VAL A 596 40.58 19.52 -5.61
C VAL A 596 41.31 20.57 -6.44
N THR A 597 41.84 21.59 -5.78
CA THR A 597 42.73 22.59 -6.39
C THR A 597 44.19 22.34 -5.96
N VAL A 598 45.06 22.07 -6.94
CA VAL A 598 46.49 21.77 -6.71
C VAL A 598 47.36 22.82 -7.39
N THR A 599 48.20 23.48 -6.62
CA THR A 599 49.14 24.50 -7.11
C THR A 599 50.50 23.86 -7.42
N ASN A 600 51.03 24.08 -8.62
CA ASN A 600 52.35 23.56 -9.00
C ASN A 600 53.47 24.25 -8.20
N SER A 601 54.41 23.43 -7.73
CA SER A 601 55.59 23.89 -7.01
C SER A 601 56.62 24.48 -7.97
N VAL A 602 57.25 25.60 -7.60
CA VAL A 602 58.19 26.34 -8.46
C VAL A 602 59.52 26.63 -7.77
N THR A 603 60.62 26.52 -8.52
CA THR A 603 61.98 26.85 -8.05
C THR A 603 62.41 28.20 -8.62
N PRO A 604 62.76 29.21 -7.78
CA PRO A 604 63.27 30.50 -8.26
C PRO A 604 64.65 30.37 -8.90
N LEU A 605 64.94 31.19 -9.90
CA LEU A 605 66.20 31.20 -10.66
C LEU A 605 66.63 32.65 -10.96
N ILE A 606 67.95 32.89 -11.00
CA ILE A 606 68.55 34.18 -11.38
C ILE A 606 69.85 33.96 -12.17
N THR A 607 70.08 34.78 -13.19
CA THR A 607 71.36 34.84 -13.94
C THR A 607 71.82 36.29 -14.09
N VAL A 608 73.11 36.51 -14.33
CA VAL A 608 73.70 37.83 -14.60
C VAL A 608 74.57 37.82 -15.85
N ALA A 609 74.56 38.91 -16.61
CA ALA A 609 75.38 39.10 -17.80
C ALA A 609 76.02 40.50 -17.84
N ALA A 610 77.16 40.65 -18.52
CA ALA A 610 77.87 41.90 -18.70
C ALA A 610 77.94 42.33 -20.18
N THR A 611 78.13 43.62 -20.44
CA THR A 611 78.06 44.17 -21.81
C THR A 611 79.30 43.97 -22.68
N ASN A 612 80.48 43.69 -22.09
CA ASN A 612 81.75 43.35 -22.75
C ASN A 612 82.66 42.63 -21.75
N ASN A 613 83.51 41.69 -22.19
CA ASN A 613 84.45 40.98 -21.29
C ASN A 613 85.94 41.35 -21.50
N ASN A 614 86.36 41.59 -22.73
CA ASN A 614 87.69 42.12 -23.06
C ASN A 614 87.56 43.57 -23.52
N ILE A 615 88.22 44.49 -22.82
CA ILE A 615 88.10 45.94 -23.01
C ILE A 615 89.49 46.59 -23.05
N CYS A 616 89.67 47.69 -23.79
CA CYS A 616 90.90 48.47 -23.68
C CYS A 616 90.94 49.21 -22.33
N SER A 617 92.16 49.42 -21.80
CA SER A 617 92.38 49.90 -20.43
C SER A 617 91.62 51.21 -20.13
N GLY A 618 90.88 51.25 -19.02
CA GLY A 618 90.20 52.45 -18.52
C GLY A 618 88.74 52.64 -18.96
N THR A 619 87.95 51.57 -19.11
CA THR A 619 86.53 51.65 -19.55
C THR A 619 85.55 50.94 -18.60
N THR A 620 84.32 51.45 -18.52
CA THR A 620 83.25 51.00 -17.59
C THR A 620 82.52 49.75 -18.07
N MET A 621 82.06 48.90 -17.14
CA MET A 621 81.30 47.68 -17.42
C MET A 621 79.90 47.72 -16.76
N ASN A 622 78.87 47.33 -17.52
CA ASN A 622 77.49 47.28 -17.07
C ASN A 622 76.99 45.84 -16.96
N PHE A 623 76.09 45.58 -16.01
CA PHE A 623 75.57 44.25 -15.66
C PHE A 623 74.04 44.27 -15.52
N THR A 624 73.40 43.20 -15.97
CA THR A 624 71.94 42.99 -15.86
C THR A 624 71.65 41.63 -15.26
N ALA A 625 70.66 41.56 -14.37
CA ALA A 625 70.14 40.35 -13.74
C ALA A 625 68.74 40.01 -14.28
N THR A 626 68.53 38.74 -14.63
CA THR A 626 67.23 38.22 -15.08
C THR A 626 66.76 37.17 -14.08
N ALA A 627 65.51 37.29 -13.61
CA ALA A 627 64.90 36.37 -12.65
C ALA A 627 63.71 35.62 -13.26
N THR A 628 63.59 34.33 -12.92
CA THR A 628 62.49 33.45 -13.34
C THR A 628 61.90 32.77 -12.10
N ASN A 629 60.59 32.52 -12.07
CA ASN A 629 59.87 31.87 -10.97
C ASN A 629 60.00 32.55 -9.59
N GLY A 630 60.43 33.82 -9.51
CA GLY A 630 60.62 34.54 -8.25
C GLY A 630 59.33 34.87 -7.46
N GLY A 631 58.15 34.63 -8.03
CA GLY A 631 56.89 35.15 -7.52
C GLY A 631 56.59 36.56 -8.04
N THR A 632 55.61 37.23 -7.44
CA THR A 632 55.09 38.54 -7.87
C THR A 632 55.92 39.74 -7.42
N ALA A 633 56.80 39.59 -6.42
CA ALA A 633 57.62 40.67 -5.87
C ALA A 633 58.94 40.14 -5.25
N PRO A 634 59.89 39.61 -6.06
CA PRO A 634 61.18 39.13 -5.57
C PRO A 634 62.17 40.27 -5.25
N ASN A 635 63.08 40.02 -4.32
CA ASN A 635 64.16 40.93 -3.91
C ASN A 635 65.52 40.51 -4.49
N TYR A 636 66.44 41.47 -4.68
CA TYR A 636 67.75 41.29 -5.35
C TYR A 636 68.92 41.80 -4.48
N GLN A 637 70.08 41.14 -4.52
CA GLN A 637 71.29 41.53 -3.81
C GLN A 637 72.54 41.29 -4.67
N TRP A 638 73.10 42.35 -5.25
CA TRP A 638 74.35 42.36 -6.01
C TRP A 638 75.59 42.33 -5.11
N LYS A 639 76.67 41.70 -5.61
CA LYS A 639 77.96 41.59 -4.93
C LYS A 639 79.13 41.71 -5.91
N VAL A 640 80.20 42.39 -5.48
CA VAL A 640 81.52 42.39 -6.16
C VAL A 640 82.55 41.78 -5.20
N ASN A 641 83.36 40.83 -5.69
CA ASN A 641 84.34 40.06 -4.92
C ASN A 641 83.76 39.51 -3.60
N GLY A 642 82.51 39.03 -3.65
CA GLY A 642 81.77 38.50 -2.50
C GLY A 642 81.11 39.53 -1.57
N THR A 643 81.46 40.82 -1.68
CA THR A 643 80.93 41.90 -0.83
C THR A 643 79.65 42.49 -1.41
N ASN A 644 78.62 42.71 -0.59
CA ASN A 644 77.36 43.32 -1.01
C ASN A 644 77.57 44.77 -1.50
N THR A 645 77.15 45.08 -2.73
CA THR A 645 77.40 46.38 -3.39
C THR A 645 76.18 47.04 -4.05
N GLY A 646 75.02 46.37 -4.09
CA GLY A 646 73.77 46.95 -4.59
C GLY A 646 72.56 46.06 -4.28
N THR A 647 71.35 46.62 -4.22
CA THR A 647 70.14 45.90 -3.78
C THR A 647 68.90 46.31 -4.57
N ASN A 648 67.95 45.38 -4.71
CA ASN A 648 66.58 45.60 -5.23
C ASN A 648 66.49 46.32 -6.58
N SER A 649 67.48 46.07 -7.45
CA SER A 649 67.48 46.43 -8.87
C SER A 649 67.92 45.23 -9.71
N SER A 650 67.35 45.10 -10.91
CA SER A 650 67.78 44.14 -11.94
C SER A 650 69.00 44.61 -12.73
N THR A 651 69.63 45.74 -12.39
CA THR A 651 70.84 46.26 -13.04
C THR A 651 71.89 46.79 -12.05
N PHE A 652 73.16 46.77 -12.47
CA PHE A 652 74.34 47.19 -11.68
C PHE A 652 75.50 47.60 -12.62
N SER A 653 76.38 48.52 -12.24
CA SER A 653 77.54 48.94 -13.07
C SER A 653 78.68 49.57 -12.28
N TYR A 654 79.92 49.40 -12.76
CA TYR A 654 81.15 49.99 -12.20
C TYR A 654 82.33 49.90 -13.20
N VAL A 655 83.49 50.45 -12.84
CA VAL A 655 84.74 50.31 -13.61
C VAL A 655 85.57 49.16 -13.00
N PRO A 656 85.76 48.03 -13.69
CA PRO A 656 86.48 46.87 -13.14
C PRO A 656 87.99 46.94 -13.38
N ALA A 657 88.76 46.37 -12.46
CA ALA A 657 90.13 45.94 -12.72
C ALA A 657 90.14 44.61 -13.50
N ASN A 658 91.27 44.32 -14.15
CA ASN A 658 91.50 43.03 -14.80
C ASN A 658 91.53 41.90 -13.75
N GLY A 659 90.38 41.24 -13.54
CA GLY A 659 90.21 40.14 -12.59
C GLY A 659 89.04 40.24 -11.60
N ASP A 660 88.32 41.37 -11.52
CA ASP A 660 87.20 41.52 -10.58
C ASP A 660 86.01 40.58 -10.88
N LEU A 661 85.32 40.10 -9.84
CA LEU A 661 84.26 39.09 -9.92
C LEU A 661 82.89 39.62 -9.45
N VAL A 662 81.84 39.48 -10.27
CA VAL A 662 80.48 40.03 -9.97
C VAL A 662 79.41 38.93 -9.90
N THR A 663 78.49 39.00 -8.92
CA THR A 663 77.36 38.06 -8.72
C THR A 663 76.10 38.76 -8.18
N CYS A 664 74.95 38.07 -8.17
CA CYS A 664 73.69 38.52 -7.56
C CYS A 664 72.89 37.38 -6.90
N THR A 665 72.18 37.67 -5.81
CA THR A 665 71.28 36.75 -5.10
C THR A 665 69.82 37.22 -5.23
N LEU A 666 68.88 36.30 -5.43
CA LEU A 666 67.43 36.50 -5.51
C LEU A 666 66.73 35.89 -4.29
N THR A 667 65.70 36.55 -3.76
CA THR A 667 64.75 35.99 -2.78
C THR A 667 63.32 36.09 -3.31
N GLY A 668 62.59 34.97 -3.35
CA GLY A 668 61.26 34.87 -3.99
C GLY A 668 60.08 34.68 -3.02
N ASN A 669 58.86 34.91 -3.51
CA ASN A 669 57.64 34.98 -2.70
C ASN A 669 56.47 34.06 -3.16
N ALA A 670 56.75 33.00 -3.93
CA ALA A 670 55.71 32.11 -4.47
C ALA A 670 55.15 31.12 -3.42
N THR A 671 53.83 30.87 -3.46
CA THR A 671 53.10 30.11 -2.43
C THR A 671 53.54 28.63 -2.29
N CYS A 672 53.94 28.00 -3.39
CA CYS A 672 54.55 26.65 -3.40
C CYS A 672 56.02 26.75 -3.88
N ALA A 673 56.82 27.64 -3.28
CA ALA A 673 58.25 27.74 -3.58
C ALA A 673 59.01 26.52 -3.04
N THR A 674 59.82 25.87 -3.88
CA THR A 674 60.67 24.72 -3.48
C THR A 674 61.90 25.16 -2.68
N THR A 675 62.41 26.36 -2.96
CA THR A 675 63.40 27.10 -2.17
C THR A 675 63.03 28.58 -2.15
N THR A 676 63.43 29.32 -1.11
CA THR A 676 63.13 30.76 -0.99
C THR A 676 64.16 31.65 -1.68
N THR A 677 65.34 31.13 -2.03
CA THR A 677 66.48 31.92 -2.56
C THR A 677 67.22 31.23 -3.70
N ALA A 678 67.79 32.02 -4.61
CA ALA A 678 68.67 31.56 -5.69
C ALA A 678 69.91 32.48 -5.86
N ASN A 679 71.02 31.95 -6.37
CA ASN A 679 72.25 32.71 -6.66
C ASN A 679 72.59 32.64 -8.15
N SER A 680 73.19 33.71 -8.69
CA SER A 680 73.60 33.78 -10.09
C SER A 680 74.95 33.12 -10.38
N ASN A 681 75.26 32.98 -11.67
CA ASN A 681 76.61 32.85 -12.18
C ASN A 681 77.49 34.08 -11.84
N SER A 682 78.79 34.00 -12.13
CA SER A 682 79.77 35.08 -11.96
C SER A 682 80.39 35.55 -13.28
N ILE A 683 80.95 36.77 -13.31
CA ILE A 683 81.60 37.40 -14.49
C ILE A 683 82.96 38.04 -14.09
N THR A 684 83.95 38.02 -15.00
CA THR A 684 85.34 38.52 -14.83
C THR A 684 85.84 39.34 -16.05
N ALA A 685 86.70 40.36 -15.86
CA ALA A 685 87.11 41.37 -16.88
C ALA A 685 88.62 41.32 -17.31
N VAL A 686 88.96 41.69 -18.59
CA VAL A 686 90.30 41.46 -19.26
C VAL A 686 90.72 42.54 -20.34
N VAL A 687 92.01 42.69 -20.78
CA VAL A 687 92.57 43.82 -21.63
C VAL A 687 93.79 43.49 -22.64
N THR A 688 93.84 43.89 -23.97
CA THR A 688 94.92 43.53 -25.03
C THR A 688 95.16 44.42 -26.36
N GLY A 689 96.08 44.09 -27.36
CA GLY A 689 96.44 44.88 -28.63
C GLY A 689 97.26 44.23 -29.85
N SER A 690 97.56 44.90 -31.05
CA SER A 690 97.34 44.24 -32.41
C SER A 690 98.03 44.47 -33.89
N VAL A 691 98.50 43.42 -34.72
CA VAL A 691 98.53 43.10 -36.27
C VAL A 691 98.29 41.57 -36.82
N THR A 692 98.21 41.10 -38.12
CA THR A 692 97.59 39.73 -38.54
C THR A 692 98.25 38.73 -39.61
N PRO A 693 98.02 37.35 -39.56
CA PRO A 693 98.41 36.25 -40.53
C PRO A 693 97.27 35.36 -41.22
N THR A 694 97.56 34.26 -42.02
CA THR A 694 96.56 33.39 -42.80
C THR A 694 96.82 31.82 -42.94
N ILE A 695 95.80 30.95 -43.26
CA ILE A 695 95.90 29.44 -43.44
C ILE A 695 94.73 28.78 -44.26
N SER A 696 94.84 27.52 -44.77
CA SER A 696 93.78 26.67 -45.41
C SER A 696 93.93 25.12 -45.19
N ILE A 697 92.90 24.29 -45.51
CA ILE A 697 92.84 22.80 -45.32
C ILE A 697 92.06 22.00 -46.41
N ALA A 698 92.27 20.67 -46.49
CA ALA A 698 91.60 19.68 -47.37
C ALA A 698 91.31 18.31 -46.68
N ALA A 699 90.45 17.46 -47.27
CA ALA A 699 90.05 16.12 -46.76
C ALA A 699 89.81 15.09 -47.90
N ALA A 700 89.76 13.79 -47.57
CA ALA A 700 89.79 12.70 -48.57
C ALA A 700 88.46 11.97 -48.88
N ASN A 701 87.49 11.94 -47.96
CA ASN A 701 86.16 11.32 -48.12
C ASN A 701 85.20 12.01 -47.15
N ASN A 702 84.00 12.40 -47.60
CA ASN A 702 83.17 13.39 -46.88
C ASN A 702 81.88 12.85 -46.23
N ASN A 703 81.53 11.57 -46.40
CA ASN A 703 80.23 11.03 -45.98
C ASN A 703 80.37 9.62 -45.37
N ILE A 704 80.18 9.47 -44.05
CA ILE A 704 80.45 8.21 -43.32
C ILE A 704 79.40 7.88 -42.24
N CYS A 705 79.54 6.74 -41.54
CA CYS A 705 78.66 6.33 -40.44
C CYS A 705 79.26 6.71 -39.08
N ALA A 706 78.42 7.02 -38.08
CA ALA A 706 78.88 7.34 -36.73
C ALA A 706 79.80 6.25 -36.14
N GLY A 707 80.97 6.67 -35.65
CA GLY A 707 82.00 5.76 -35.11
C GLY A 707 83.14 5.39 -36.08
N THR A 708 83.21 5.98 -37.28
CA THR A 708 84.28 5.71 -38.29
C THR A 708 85.18 6.94 -38.54
N THR A 709 86.43 6.71 -38.97
CA THR A 709 87.52 7.74 -38.97
C THR A 709 87.66 8.49 -40.30
N MET A 710 87.95 9.79 -40.25
CA MET A 710 88.18 10.70 -41.39
C MET A 710 89.56 11.41 -41.28
N ASN A 711 90.18 11.75 -42.43
CA ASN A 711 91.57 12.24 -42.55
C ASN A 711 91.68 13.59 -43.30
N PHE A 712 92.60 14.47 -42.88
CA PHE A 712 92.72 15.88 -43.27
C PHE A 712 94.19 16.37 -43.42
N THR A 713 94.41 17.44 -44.23
CA THR A 713 95.73 18.06 -44.52
C THR A 713 95.65 19.60 -44.59
N ALA A 714 96.70 20.34 -44.16
CA ALA A 714 96.73 21.81 -43.99
C ALA A 714 97.93 22.52 -44.68
N THR A 715 97.72 23.81 -45.03
CA THR A 715 98.69 24.69 -45.71
C THR A 715 98.61 26.12 -45.15
N ALA A 716 99.75 26.82 -44.93
CA ALA A 716 99.82 28.07 -44.16
C ALA A 716 100.60 29.22 -44.82
N THR A 717 100.27 30.48 -44.49
CA THR A 717 100.90 31.68 -45.06
C THR A 717 101.02 32.81 -44.01
N ASN A 718 102.10 33.60 -44.04
CA ASN A 718 102.35 34.75 -43.14
C ASN A 718 102.37 34.47 -41.62
N GLY A 719 102.38 33.20 -41.18
CA GLY A 719 102.41 32.82 -39.76
C GLY A 719 103.73 33.04 -39.01
N GLY A 720 104.67 33.82 -39.55
CA GLY A 720 106.04 33.89 -39.02
C GLY A 720 106.87 32.64 -39.34
N THR A 721 107.96 32.44 -38.62
CA THR A 721 109.02 31.46 -38.95
C THR A 721 108.84 30.08 -38.31
N ALA A 722 108.01 29.97 -37.26
CA ALA A 722 107.69 28.71 -36.60
C ALA A 722 106.21 28.67 -36.18
N PRO A 723 105.26 28.78 -37.14
CA PRO A 723 103.84 28.78 -36.82
C PRO A 723 103.39 27.43 -36.27
N SER A 724 102.58 27.45 -35.21
CA SER A 724 101.96 26.23 -34.67
C SER A 724 100.61 25.96 -35.34
N TYR A 725 100.37 24.68 -35.65
CA TYR A 725 99.12 24.21 -36.24
C TYR A 725 98.22 23.66 -35.13
N GLN A 726 96.99 24.15 -35.04
CA GLN A 726 95.98 23.66 -34.10
C GLN A 726 94.73 23.23 -34.87
N TRP A 727 94.65 21.94 -35.17
CA TRP A 727 93.46 21.32 -35.73
C TRP A 727 92.31 21.38 -34.73
N LYS A 728 91.12 21.67 -35.26
CA LYS A 728 89.89 21.90 -34.51
C LYS A 728 88.72 21.19 -35.15
N VAL A 729 87.86 20.65 -34.32
CA VAL A 729 86.59 20.01 -34.68
C VAL A 729 85.48 20.79 -33.98
N ASN A 730 84.54 21.37 -34.73
CA ASN A 730 83.55 22.32 -34.20
C ASN A 730 84.18 23.48 -33.40
N GLY A 731 85.41 23.86 -33.76
CA GLY A 731 86.21 24.88 -33.04
C GLY A 731 86.98 24.37 -31.81
N ALA A 732 86.74 23.15 -31.33
CA ALA A 732 87.45 22.54 -30.21
C ALA A 732 88.76 21.87 -30.66
N ASN A 733 89.86 22.11 -29.94
CA ASN A 733 91.20 21.62 -30.29
C ASN A 733 91.28 20.08 -30.26
N SER A 734 91.69 19.44 -31.36
CA SER A 734 91.74 17.96 -31.48
C SER A 734 93.05 17.38 -32.00
N GLY A 735 93.95 18.19 -32.59
CA GLY A 735 95.27 17.75 -33.03
C GLY A 735 96.25 18.91 -33.18
N THR A 736 97.55 18.69 -32.92
CA THR A 736 98.54 19.78 -32.75
C THR A 736 99.83 19.55 -33.54
N ASN A 737 100.40 20.65 -34.05
CA ASN A 737 101.74 20.75 -34.65
C ASN A 737 102.09 19.76 -35.79
N SER A 738 101.06 19.21 -36.45
CA SER A 738 101.20 18.50 -37.73
C SER A 738 100.41 19.24 -38.81
N ASN A 739 100.90 19.19 -40.06
CA ASN A 739 100.13 19.62 -41.23
C ASN A 739 99.12 18.54 -41.71
N THR A 740 98.96 17.44 -40.97
CA THR A 740 97.95 16.39 -41.18
C THR A 740 97.23 16.03 -39.88
N PHE A 741 95.99 15.56 -39.97
CA PHE A 741 95.16 15.20 -38.83
C PHE A 741 94.12 14.13 -39.19
N SER A 742 93.74 13.29 -38.22
CA SER A 742 92.71 12.25 -38.38
C SER A 742 92.00 11.93 -37.07
N TYR A 743 90.68 11.70 -37.13
CA TYR A 743 89.82 11.39 -35.98
C TYR A 743 88.44 10.86 -36.43
N VAL A 744 87.58 10.48 -35.48
CA VAL A 744 86.19 10.04 -35.73
C VAL A 744 85.22 11.23 -35.59
N PRO A 745 84.63 11.77 -36.67
CA PRO A 745 83.65 12.85 -36.61
C PRO A 745 82.25 12.41 -36.14
N ALA A 746 81.51 13.37 -35.59
CA ALA A 746 80.06 13.39 -35.49
C ALA A 746 79.42 14.23 -36.64
N ASN A 747 78.09 14.32 -36.68
CA ASN A 747 77.39 14.88 -37.83
C ASN A 747 77.44 16.41 -37.87
N GLY A 748 77.87 16.96 -39.01
CA GLY A 748 78.06 18.39 -39.17
C GLY A 748 79.40 18.87 -38.60
N ASP A 749 80.30 17.96 -38.19
CA ASP A 749 81.55 18.32 -37.53
C ASP A 749 82.41 19.24 -38.42
N LEU A 750 82.51 20.49 -37.99
CA LEU A 750 83.13 21.56 -38.74
C LEU A 750 84.63 21.56 -38.47
N VAL A 751 85.37 20.81 -39.28
CA VAL A 751 86.83 20.70 -39.16
C VAL A 751 87.48 21.96 -39.71
N THR A 752 88.39 22.52 -38.93
CA THR A 752 89.19 23.71 -39.23
C THR A 752 90.61 23.52 -38.69
N CYS A 753 91.55 24.34 -39.12
CA CYS A 753 92.85 24.46 -38.48
C CYS A 753 93.12 25.93 -38.17
N THR A 754 93.45 26.22 -36.91
CA THR A 754 93.99 27.51 -36.49
C THR A 754 95.50 27.47 -36.62
N LEU A 755 96.06 28.35 -37.45
CA LEU A 755 97.48 28.70 -37.35
C LEU A 755 97.64 29.67 -36.18
N THR A 756 98.61 29.46 -35.30
CA THR A 756 99.10 30.55 -34.44
C THR A 756 100.42 31.03 -35.00
N GLY A 757 100.41 32.25 -35.53
CA GLY A 757 101.59 32.94 -36.03
C GLY A 757 102.27 33.75 -34.93
N ASN A 758 103.59 33.67 -34.83
CA ASN A 758 104.35 34.21 -33.71
C ASN A 758 104.69 35.72 -33.83
N ALA A 759 103.74 36.54 -34.31
CA ALA A 759 103.88 37.98 -34.50
C ALA A 759 103.45 38.78 -33.26
N THR A 760 104.21 39.81 -32.88
CA THR A 760 104.26 40.32 -31.49
C THR A 760 103.09 41.21 -31.07
N CYS A 761 102.76 42.25 -31.85
CA CYS A 761 101.47 42.95 -31.71
C CYS A 761 100.50 42.22 -32.65
N ALA A 762 99.30 41.79 -32.21
CA ALA A 762 98.44 40.91 -33.04
C ALA A 762 96.89 41.23 -33.15
N THR A 763 96.38 41.79 -34.28
CA THR A 763 94.95 42.03 -34.64
C THR A 763 94.26 40.69 -34.71
N THR A 764 95.03 39.68 -35.13
CA THR A 764 94.94 38.31 -34.65
C THR A 764 96.37 37.77 -34.58
N THR A 765 96.78 37.09 -33.49
CA THR A 765 97.98 36.21 -33.53
C THR A 765 97.72 34.99 -34.41
N THR A 766 96.48 34.79 -34.82
CA THR A 766 95.98 33.55 -35.38
C THR A 766 95.33 33.75 -36.74
N ALA A 767 95.37 32.68 -37.53
CA ALA A 767 94.56 32.53 -38.72
C ALA A 767 93.69 31.29 -38.58
N ASN A 768 92.50 31.30 -39.18
CA ASN A 768 91.66 30.11 -39.29
C ASN A 768 91.53 29.72 -40.76
N SER A 769 91.49 28.42 -41.02
CA SER A 769 91.32 27.88 -42.37
C SER A 769 89.90 28.04 -42.89
N ASN A 770 89.69 27.72 -44.17
CA ASN A 770 88.40 27.21 -44.62
C ASN A 770 87.95 26.02 -43.75
N SER A 771 86.64 25.81 -43.66
CA SER A 771 86.06 24.70 -42.91
C SER A 771 85.67 23.54 -43.82
N ILE A 772 85.75 22.31 -43.29
CA ILE A 772 85.25 21.10 -43.92
C ILE A 772 84.23 20.46 -42.98
N THR A 773 82.96 20.47 -43.38
CA THR A 773 81.87 19.84 -42.63
C THR A 773 81.87 18.34 -42.91
N ALA A 774 82.13 17.51 -41.90
CA ALA A 774 81.95 16.07 -42.01
C ALA A 774 80.45 15.71 -41.97
N VAL A 775 79.98 14.93 -42.95
CA VAL A 775 78.61 14.40 -42.95
C VAL A 775 78.66 12.98 -42.38
N VAL A 776 77.97 12.78 -41.25
CA VAL A 776 78.03 11.53 -40.49
C VAL A 776 76.63 11.09 -40.12
N THR A 777 76.13 10.03 -40.75
CA THR A 777 74.78 9.54 -40.43
C THR A 777 74.78 8.92 -39.02
N GLY A 778 73.99 9.51 -38.12
CA GLY A 778 73.84 9.05 -36.74
C GLY A 778 73.13 7.70 -36.65
N SER A 779 73.54 6.86 -35.70
CA SER A 779 72.91 5.56 -35.47
C SER A 779 71.53 5.71 -34.85
N VAL A 780 70.53 4.98 -35.37
CA VAL A 780 69.14 5.06 -34.92
C VAL A 780 68.59 3.71 -34.50
N THR A 781 67.93 3.65 -33.34
CA THR A 781 67.16 2.48 -32.91
C THR A 781 65.72 2.63 -33.38
N PRO A 782 65.17 1.72 -34.22
CA PRO A 782 63.76 1.75 -34.58
C PRO A 782 62.89 1.47 -33.36
N THR A 783 61.72 2.12 -33.29
CA THR A 783 60.70 1.89 -32.26
C THR A 783 59.31 1.93 -32.88
N ILE A 784 58.35 1.24 -32.27
CA ILE A 784 56.96 1.14 -32.73
C ILE A 784 56.04 1.13 -31.52
N ASN A 785 54.94 1.89 -31.60
CA ASN A 785 53.83 1.83 -30.64
C ASN A 785 52.53 1.68 -31.42
N ILE A 786 51.60 0.85 -30.93
CA ILE A 786 50.27 0.67 -31.50
C ILE A 786 49.20 1.33 -30.62
N ALA A 787 48.17 1.88 -31.26
CA ALA A 787 46.96 2.39 -30.63
C ALA A 787 45.72 1.81 -31.34
N ALA A 788 44.65 1.58 -30.60
CA ALA A 788 43.34 1.24 -31.16
C ALA A 788 42.44 2.49 -31.16
N ALA A 789 41.61 2.66 -32.18
CA ALA A 789 40.71 3.82 -32.28
C ALA A 789 39.59 3.78 -31.22
N ASN A 790 39.13 2.58 -30.87
CA ASN A 790 38.20 2.30 -29.77
C ASN A 790 38.66 1.01 -29.08
N ASN A 791 38.80 1.01 -27.75
CA ASN A 791 39.25 -0.18 -26.99
C ASN A 791 38.09 -1.09 -26.56
N ASN A 792 36.88 -0.54 -26.46
CA ASN A 792 35.64 -1.25 -26.19
C ASN A 792 34.76 -1.21 -27.44
N ILE A 793 34.37 -2.37 -27.93
CA ILE A 793 33.49 -2.50 -29.11
C ILE A 793 32.36 -3.51 -28.85
N CYS A 794 31.43 -3.63 -29.79
CA CYS A 794 30.31 -4.56 -29.72
C CYS A 794 30.62 -5.87 -30.45
N THR A 795 30.06 -6.99 -29.99
CA THR A 795 30.22 -8.31 -30.65
C THR A 795 29.90 -8.22 -32.15
N GLY A 796 30.83 -8.67 -33.00
CA GLY A 796 30.69 -8.65 -34.46
C GLY A 796 31.13 -7.35 -35.16
N THR A 797 31.62 -6.34 -34.43
CA THR A 797 32.17 -5.10 -35.03
C THR A 797 33.70 -5.16 -35.19
N THR A 798 34.25 -4.38 -36.12
CA THR A 798 35.68 -4.36 -36.46
C THR A 798 36.45 -3.38 -35.56
N MET A 799 37.55 -3.82 -34.95
CA MET A 799 38.51 -2.94 -34.26
C MET A 799 39.60 -2.48 -35.23
N ASN A 800 39.92 -1.19 -35.22
CA ASN A 800 40.95 -0.58 -36.05
C ASN A 800 42.16 -0.17 -35.19
N PHE A 801 43.35 -0.56 -35.65
CA PHE A 801 44.64 -0.31 -35.02
C PHE A 801 45.55 0.51 -35.94
N THR A 802 46.33 1.40 -35.34
CA THR A 802 47.36 2.21 -36.02
C THR A 802 48.69 2.03 -35.31
N ALA A 803 49.74 1.75 -36.08
CA ALA A 803 51.12 1.70 -35.65
C ALA A 803 51.83 3.02 -35.97
N THR A 804 52.42 3.64 -34.95
CA THR A 804 53.33 4.78 -35.10
C THR A 804 54.75 4.26 -34.98
N ALA A 805 55.49 4.27 -36.09
CA ALA A 805 56.90 3.93 -36.14
C ALA A 805 57.77 5.19 -36.04
N THR A 806 58.79 5.15 -35.18
CA THR A 806 59.84 6.18 -35.08
C THR A 806 61.18 5.53 -35.43
N ASN A 807 62.07 6.26 -36.10
CA ASN A 807 63.39 5.78 -36.54
C ASN A 807 63.40 4.53 -37.46
N GLY A 808 62.25 4.14 -38.02
CA GLY A 808 62.15 2.97 -38.91
C GLY A 808 62.87 3.11 -40.26
N GLY A 809 63.32 4.30 -40.64
CA GLY A 809 63.82 4.60 -41.98
C GLY A 809 62.69 5.05 -42.93
N THR A 810 62.99 5.11 -44.23
CA THR A 810 62.10 5.64 -45.27
C THR A 810 61.04 4.67 -45.78
N ALA A 811 61.22 3.37 -45.55
CA ALA A 811 60.32 2.31 -46.00
C ALA A 811 60.38 1.08 -45.05
N PRO A 812 59.99 1.21 -43.77
CA PRO A 812 59.92 0.08 -42.86
C PRO A 812 58.75 -0.86 -43.19
N SER A 813 58.91 -2.15 -42.86
CA SER A 813 57.85 -3.15 -42.95
C SER A 813 57.25 -3.49 -41.58
N TYR A 814 56.02 -4.00 -41.59
CA TYR A 814 55.19 -4.23 -40.40
C TYR A 814 54.69 -5.68 -40.38
N GLN A 815 54.62 -6.30 -39.21
CA GLN A 815 54.03 -7.63 -38.99
C GLN A 815 53.11 -7.58 -37.77
N TRP A 816 51.80 -7.49 -38.03
CA TRP A 816 50.76 -7.55 -37.02
C TRP A 816 50.49 -8.99 -36.59
N LYS A 817 50.17 -9.16 -35.29
CA LYS A 817 49.87 -10.44 -34.67
C LYS A 817 48.67 -10.34 -33.74
N VAL A 818 47.80 -11.34 -33.77
CA VAL A 818 46.71 -11.56 -32.81
C VAL A 818 46.99 -12.85 -32.05
N ASN A 819 46.97 -12.82 -30.72
CA ASN A 819 47.30 -13.95 -29.83
C ASN A 819 48.64 -14.63 -30.16
N GLY A 820 49.60 -13.84 -30.67
CA GLY A 820 50.93 -14.28 -31.09
C GLY A 820 51.03 -14.83 -32.53
N ALA A 821 49.91 -15.18 -33.17
CA ALA A 821 49.87 -15.62 -34.56
C ALA A 821 49.91 -14.43 -35.54
N ASN A 822 50.57 -14.57 -36.68
CA ASN A 822 50.64 -13.52 -37.72
C ASN A 822 49.25 -13.29 -38.35
N SER A 823 48.82 -12.03 -38.45
CA SER A 823 47.45 -11.67 -38.90
C SER A 823 47.38 -10.57 -39.95
N GLY A 824 48.44 -9.79 -40.16
CA GLY A 824 48.50 -8.75 -41.19
C GLY A 824 49.93 -8.24 -41.38
N THR A 825 50.26 -7.68 -42.55
CA THR A 825 51.63 -7.25 -42.89
C THR A 825 51.68 -5.93 -43.66
N ASN A 826 52.85 -5.29 -43.66
CA ASN A 826 53.25 -4.18 -44.53
C ASN A 826 52.32 -2.97 -44.58
N SER A 827 51.54 -2.75 -43.52
CA SER A 827 50.69 -1.58 -43.32
C SER A 827 50.91 -1.01 -41.92
N SER A 828 50.94 0.31 -41.81
CA SER A 828 50.89 1.03 -40.53
C SER A 828 49.49 1.01 -39.90
N THR A 829 48.49 0.40 -40.53
CA THR A 829 47.16 0.13 -39.96
C THR A 829 46.77 -1.35 -40.10
N PHE A 830 45.96 -1.83 -39.17
CA PHE A 830 45.43 -3.20 -39.16
C PHE A 830 44.00 -3.19 -38.62
N SER A 831 43.14 -4.07 -39.13
CA SER A 831 41.73 -4.13 -38.73
C SER A 831 41.17 -5.55 -38.85
N TYR A 832 40.45 -6.00 -37.81
CA TYR A 832 39.75 -7.29 -37.79
C TYR A 832 38.60 -7.26 -36.77
N VAL A 833 37.77 -8.31 -36.74
CA VAL A 833 36.73 -8.50 -35.72
C VAL A 833 37.30 -9.35 -34.58
N PRO A 834 37.59 -8.79 -33.40
CA PRO A 834 38.15 -9.53 -32.28
C PRO A 834 37.12 -10.34 -31.49
N ALA A 835 37.61 -11.36 -30.79
CA ALA A 835 36.96 -11.93 -29.63
C ALA A 835 37.30 -11.13 -28.35
N ASN A 836 36.49 -11.28 -27.30
CA ASN A 836 36.78 -10.63 -26.02
C ASN A 836 38.05 -11.24 -25.39
N GLY A 837 39.09 -10.42 -25.18
CA GLY A 837 40.37 -10.85 -24.63
C GLY A 837 41.48 -11.06 -25.66
N ASP A 838 41.24 -10.88 -26.96
CA ASP A 838 42.28 -11.01 -27.99
C ASP A 838 43.43 -10.01 -27.78
N LEU A 839 44.67 -10.50 -27.83
CA LEU A 839 45.90 -9.73 -27.60
C LEU A 839 46.59 -9.37 -28.91
N VAL A 840 46.61 -8.08 -29.25
CA VAL A 840 47.17 -7.55 -30.50
C VAL A 840 48.54 -6.93 -30.27
N THR A 841 49.49 -7.21 -31.17
CA THR A 841 50.85 -6.65 -31.20
C THR A 841 51.33 -6.41 -32.64
N CYS A 842 52.37 -5.60 -32.84
CA CYS A 842 53.03 -5.41 -34.13
C CYS A 842 54.57 -5.44 -33.98
N THR A 843 55.25 -6.12 -34.90
CA THR A 843 56.70 -6.07 -35.08
C THR A 843 57.04 -5.17 -36.28
N LEU A 844 57.90 -4.17 -36.06
CA LEU A 844 58.49 -3.32 -37.09
C LEU A 844 59.82 -3.92 -37.57
N THR A 845 60.11 -3.85 -38.86
CA THR A 845 61.46 -4.03 -39.41
C THR A 845 61.88 -2.75 -40.14
N GLY A 846 62.99 -2.14 -39.72
CA GLY A 846 63.47 -0.86 -40.24
C GLY A 846 64.46 -1.00 -41.40
N ASN A 847 64.50 0.01 -42.27
CA ASN A 847 65.41 0.11 -43.42
C ASN A 847 66.43 1.26 -43.30
N ALA A 848 66.60 1.86 -42.11
CA ALA A 848 67.50 2.99 -41.91
C ALA A 848 68.98 2.61 -42.10
N THR A 849 69.73 3.44 -42.83
CA THR A 849 71.14 3.19 -43.24
C THR A 849 72.11 2.95 -42.08
N CYS A 850 71.77 3.45 -40.88
CA CYS A 850 72.57 3.28 -39.66
C CYS A 850 71.71 2.72 -38.50
N ALA A 851 70.86 1.74 -38.78
CA ALA A 851 70.06 1.08 -37.76
C ALA A 851 70.93 0.30 -36.75
N THR A 852 70.71 0.50 -35.44
CA THR A 852 71.41 -0.27 -34.38
C THR A 852 70.84 -1.67 -34.20
N THR A 853 69.55 -1.83 -34.47
CA THR A 853 68.83 -3.11 -34.59
C THR A 853 67.91 -3.03 -35.80
N THR A 854 67.70 -4.14 -36.51
CA THR A 854 66.83 -4.16 -37.68
C THR A 854 65.34 -4.25 -37.32
N THR A 855 64.99 -4.65 -36.11
CA THR A 855 63.59 -4.87 -35.68
C THR A 855 63.26 -4.23 -34.33
N ALA A 856 61.96 -4.01 -34.10
CA ALA A 856 61.38 -3.56 -32.83
C ALA A 856 59.97 -4.15 -32.65
N ASN A 857 59.52 -4.35 -31.40
CA ASN A 857 58.17 -4.83 -31.08
C ASN A 857 57.37 -3.73 -30.36
N SER A 858 56.06 -3.70 -30.56
CA SER A 858 55.15 -2.74 -29.92
C SER A 858 54.74 -3.15 -28.50
N ASN A 859 54.10 -2.22 -27.80
CA ASN A 859 53.12 -2.52 -26.75
C ASN A 859 52.04 -3.49 -27.26
N SER A 860 51.34 -4.14 -26.32
CA SER A 860 50.17 -4.97 -26.62
C SER A 860 48.86 -4.25 -26.30
N ILE A 861 47.79 -4.57 -27.04
CA ILE A 861 46.42 -4.11 -26.76
C ILE A 861 45.52 -5.34 -26.62
N THR A 862 44.79 -5.43 -25.51
CA THR A 862 43.74 -6.44 -25.31
C THR A 862 42.39 -5.89 -25.75
N ALA A 863 41.72 -6.56 -26.67
CA ALA A 863 40.41 -6.15 -27.17
C ALA A 863 39.30 -6.45 -26.14
N VAL A 864 38.48 -5.46 -25.81
CA VAL A 864 37.29 -5.63 -24.95
C VAL A 864 36.03 -5.61 -25.81
N VAL A 865 35.32 -6.75 -25.83
CA VAL A 865 34.14 -6.94 -26.69
C VAL A 865 32.91 -7.16 -25.80
N THR A 866 31.95 -6.26 -25.92
CA THR A 866 30.76 -6.20 -25.05
C THR A 866 29.56 -6.79 -25.76
N GLY A 867 28.79 -7.63 -25.05
CA GLY A 867 27.53 -8.19 -25.55
C GLY A 867 26.44 -7.11 -25.68
N SER A 868 25.39 -7.40 -26.46
CA SER A 868 24.31 -6.44 -26.68
C SER A 868 23.32 -6.38 -25.51
N VAL A 869 22.84 -5.18 -25.20
CA VAL A 869 21.84 -4.92 -24.15
C VAL A 869 20.56 -4.30 -24.71
N THR A 870 19.42 -4.67 -24.14
CA THR A 870 18.11 -4.07 -24.44
C THR A 870 17.71 -3.13 -23.31
N PRO A 871 17.35 -1.86 -23.60
CA PRO A 871 16.88 -0.92 -22.59
C PRO A 871 15.44 -1.24 -22.16
N SER A 872 15.10 -0.91 -20.92
CA SER A 872 13.71 -0.90 -20.45
C SER A 872 13.47 0.24 -19.45
N ILE A 873 12.22 0.67 -19.34
CA ILE A 873 11.80 1.77 -18.47
C ILE A 873 10.45 1.44 -17.83
N SER A 874 10.36 1.63 -16.52
CA SER A 874 9.09 1.72 -15.79
C SER A 874 8.88 3.16 -15.31
N ILE A 875 7.61 3.52 -15.09
CA ILE A 875 7.25 4.77 -14.41
C ILE A 875 6.39 4.43 -13.19
N ALA A 876 6.51 5.26 -12.15
CA ALA A 876 5.67 5.29 -10.98
C ALA A 876 5.22 6.74 -10.72
N ALA A 877 4.12 6.92 -10.00
CA ALA A 877 3.70 8.21 -9.46
C ALA A 877 3.50 8.09 -7.95
N ALA A 878 3.79 9.16 -7.22
CA ALA A 878 3.71 9.14 -5.75
C ALA A 878 2.27 9.02 -5.21
N ASN A 879 1.29 9.54 -5.95
CA ASN A 879 -0.14 9.42 -5.70
C ASN A 879 -0.87 9.36 -7.05
N ASN A 880 -1.73 8.36 -7.27
CA ASN A 880 -2.50 8.22 -8.52
C ASN A 880 -3.85 8.96 -8.50
N ASN A 881 -4.38 9.28 -7.31
CA ASN A 881 -5.58 10.09 -7.11
C ASN A 881 -5.20 11.36 -6.34
N ILE A 882 -5.42 12.53 -6.95
CA ILE A 882 -5.08 13.84 -6.37
C ILE A 882 -6.20 14.85 -6.61
N CYS A 883 -6.08 16.05 -6.05
CA CYS A 883 -7.10 17.09 -6.17
C CYS A 883 -6.88 17.99 -7.39
N ALA A 884 -7.96 18.45 -8.00
CA ALA A 884 -7.93 19.41 -9.09
C ALA A 884 -7.09 20.65 -8.72
N GLY A 885 -6.10 20.98 -9.56
CA GLY A 885 -5.14 22.07 -9.30
C GLY A 885 -3.87 21.65 -8.53
N THR A 886 -3.74 20.40 -8.07
CA THR A 886 -2.51 19.89 -7.44
C THR A 886 -1.60 19.18 -8.44
N THR A 887 -0.29 19.19 -8.17
CA THR A 887 0.74 18.62 -9.05
C THR A 887 0.92 17.12 -8.79
N MET A 888 0.83 16.29 -9.84
CA MET A 888 1.22 14.88 -9.78
C MET A 888 2.72 14.74 -10.08
N ASN A 889 3.44 13.98 -9.24
CA ASN A 889 4.87 13.73 -9.39
C ASN A 889 5.12 12.28 -9.86
N PHE A 890 5.87 12.14 -10.94
CA PHE A 890 6.25 10.89 -11.57
C PHE A 890 7.76 10.67 -11.49
N THR A 891 8.16 9.40 -11.34
CA THR A 891 9.56 8.96 -11.40
C THR A 891 9.71 7.81 -12.38
N ALA A 892 10.76 7.85 -13.20
CA ALA A 892 11.13 6.82 -14.16
C ALA A 892 12.34 6.03 -13.66
N THR A 893 12.25 4.70 -13.71
CA THR A 893 13.36 3.79 -13.41
C THR A 893 13.79 3.12 -14.72
N ALA A 894 15.06 3.33 -15.10
CA ALA A 894 15.61 2.86 -16.37
C ALA A 894 16.64 1.74 -16.15
N THR A 895 16.47 0.62 -16.85
CA THR A 895 17.42 -0.50 -16.89
C THR A 895 18.12 -0.49 -18.25
N ASN A 896 19.44 -0.70 -18.25
CA ASN A 896 20.30 -0.56 -19.43
C ASN A 896 20.16 0.80 -20.17
N GLY A 897 19.82 1.87 -19.44
CA GLY A 897 19.71 3.24 -19.97
C GLY A 897 21.05 3.93 -20.27
N GLY A 898 22.16 3.36 -19.79
CA GLY A 898 23.50 3.93 -19.93
C GLY A 898 23.83 4.95 -18.84
N THR A 899 24.87 5.76 -19.08
CA THR A 899 25.40 6.76 -18.13
C THR A 899 24.70 8.12 -18.18
N ALA A 900 23.99 8.41 -19.26
CA ALA A 900 23.25 9.64 -19.51
C ALA A 900 22.01 9.35 -20.40
N PRO A 901 21.04 8.55 -19.91
CA PRO A 901 19.79 8.29 -20.63
C PRO A 901 18.99 9.58 -20.89
N GLY A 902 18.49 9.71 -22.11
CA GLY A 902 17.46 10.69 -22.45
C GLY A 902 16.07 10.19 -22.02
N TYR A 903 15.21 11.12 -21.61
CA TYR A 903 13.83 10.83 -21.22
C TYR A 903 12.89 11.74 -22.02
N GLN A 904 11.76 11.20 -22.49
CA GLN A 904 10.69 11.97 -23.11
C GLN A 904 9.36 11.56 -22.49
N TRP A 905 8.90 12.38 -21.56
CA TRP A 905 7.59 12.26 -20.93
C TRP A 905 6.51 12.75 -21.90
N LYS A 906 5.40 12.01 -21.92
CA LYS A 906 4.24 12.28 -22.76
C LYS A 906 2.95 12.23 -21.94
N VAL A 907 2.08 13.21 -22.13
CA VAL A 907 0.71 13.25 -21.62
C VAL A 907 -0.23 13.14 -22.80
N ASN A 908 -1.16 12.19 -22.77
CA ASN A 908 -2.09 11.88 -23.86
C ASN A 908 -1.38 11.68 -25.23
N GLY A 909 -0.16 11.13 -25.20
CA GLY A 909 0.71 10.92 -26.37
C GLY A 909 1.52 12.14 -26.84
N ALA A 910 1.19 13.35 -26.38
CA ALA A 910 1.91 14.58 -26.70
C ALA A 910 3.12 14.79 -25.76
N ASN A 911 4.24 15.30 -26.27
CA ASN A 911 5.45 15.55 -25.48
C ASN A 911 5.22 16.65 -24.43
N SER A 912 5.57 16.39 -23.16
CA SER A 912 5.30 17.32 -22.04
C SER A 912 6.48 17.59 -21.11
N GLY A 913 7.52 16.75 -21.13
CA GLY A 913 8.74 16.95 -20.34
C GLY A 913 9.92 16.13 -20.88
N THR A 914 11.16 16.58 -20.68
CA THR A 914 12.34 15.97 -21.30
C THR A 914 13.53 15.84 -20.35
N ASN A 915 14.41 14.87 -20.65
CA ASN A 915 15.76 14.67 -20.09
C ASN A 915 15.87 14.73 -18.56
N SER A 916 14.83 14.27 -17.88
CA SER A 916 14.77 14.08 -16.44
C SER A 916 14.10 12.75 -16.12
N ASN A 917 14.64 12.00 -15.16
CA ASN A 917 14.00 10.80 -14.62
C ASN A 917 12.84 11.14 -13.67
N ALA A 918 12.59 12.41 -13.38
CA ALA A 918 11.40 12.89 -12.68
C ALA A 918 10.60 13.87 -13.57
N PHE A 919 9.28 13.79 -13.51
CA PHE A 919 8.36 14.68 -14.22
C PHE A 919 7.19 15.08 -13.32
N SER A 920 6.71 16.31 -13.46
CA SER A 920 5.65 16.85 -12.62
C SER A 920 4.81 17.86 -13.38
N TYR A 921 3.48 17.72 -13.31
CA TYR A 921 2.53 18.67 -13.89
C TYR A 921 1.19 18.59 -13.14
N VAL A 922 0.27 19.51 -13.44
CA VAL A 922 -1.11 19.46 -12.94
C VAL A 922 -1.97 18.74 -13.98
N PRO A 923 -2.37 17.47 -13.75
CA PRO A 923 -3.20 16.72 -14.69
C PRO A 923 -4.67 17.14 -14.71
N ALA A 924 -5.33 16.86 -15.82
CA ALA A 924 -6.78 16.67 -15.90
C ALA A 924 -7.16 15.22 -15.54
N ASN A 925 -8.41 15.00 -15.15
CA ASN A 925 -8.90 13.66 -14.85
C ASN A 925 -8.93 12.78 -16.12
N GLY A 926 -8.21 11.66 -16.09
CA GLY A 926 -8.08 10.75 -17.23
C GLY A 926 -6.82 10.96 -18.08
N ASP A 927 -5.93 11.91 -17.73
CA ASP A 927 -4.69 12.12 -18.47
C ASP A 927 -3.77 10.89 -18.42
N VAL A 928 -3.37 10.39 -19.59
CA VAL A 928 -2.55 9.18 -19.74
C VAL A 928 -1.08 9.54 -19.91
N VAL A 929 -0.27 9.22 -18.90
CA VAL A 929 1.16 9.53 -18.85
C VAL A 929 2.00 8.33 -19.24
N THR A 930 3.00 8.54 -20.09
CA THR A 930 4.04 7.56 -20.46
C THR A 930 5.41 8.25 -20.51
N CYS A 931 6.49 7.49 -20.39
CA CYS A 931 7.84 7.97 -20.68
C CYS A 931 8.52 7.08 -21.72
N VAL A 932 9.13 7.70 -22.73
CA VAL A 932 10.08 7.05 -23.64
C VAL A 932 11.49 7.26 -23.08
N LEU A 933 12.22 6.17 -22.90
CA LEU A 933 13.66 6.15 -22.62
C LEU A 933 14.41 6.13 -23.94
N THR A 934 15.43 6.99 -24.08
CA THR A 934 16.46 6.89 -25.11
C THR A 934 17.76 6.53 -24.40
N SER A 935 18.24 5.30 -24.59
CA SER A 935 19.46 4.84 -23.91
C SER A 935 20.72 5.37 -24.61
N ASN A 936 21.74 5.70 -23.81
CA ASN A 936 23.09 5.98 -24.30
C ASN A 936 24.08 4.84 -23.97
N ALA A 937 23.59 3.66 -23.57
CA ALA A 937 24.44 2.50 -23.31
C ALA A 937 25.17 2.05 -24.59
N ASN A 938 26.36 1.47 -24.41
CA ASN A 938 27.07 0.83 -25.52
C ASN A 938 26.34 -0.46 -25.92
N CYS A 939 26.38 -0.79 -27.21
CA CYS A 939 25.89 -2.07 -27.78
C CYS A 939 24.38 -2.31 -27.63
N LEU A 940 23.57 -1.27 -27.84
CA LEU A 940 22.11 -1.37 -27.80
C LEU A 940 21.51 -2.23 -28.92
N SER A 941 20.56 -3.09 -28.56
CA SER A 941 19.69 -3.84 -29.49
C SER A 941 18.55 -2.97 -30.06
N SER A 942 18.08 -2.02 -29.26
CA SER A 942 17.16 -0.93 -29.61
C SER A 942 17.65 0.34 -28.91
N PRO A 943 17.67 1.52 -29.56
CA PRO A 943 18.05 2.78 -28.91
C PRO A 943 17.00 3.27 -27.90
N THR A 944 15.76 2.78 -27.97
CA THR A 944 14.64 3.28 -27.14
C THR A 944 13.81 2.16 -26.52
N ALA A 945 13.12 2.53 -25.44
CA ALA A 945 12.05 1.75 -24.79
C ALA A 945 10.93 2.70 -24.34
N THR A 946 9.70 2.21 -24.25
CA THR A 946 8.54 2.99 -23.76
C THR A 946 7.95 2.31 -22.53
N SER A 947 7.56 3.10 -21.53
CA SER A 947 6.98 2.59 -20.29
C SER A 947 5.53 2.09 -20.49
N SER A 948 5.04 1.34 -19.51
CA SER A 948 3.60 1.27 -19.25
C SER A 948 3.01 2.67 -18.99
N SER A 949 1.70 2.82 -19.15
CA SER A 949 0.99 4.07 -18.88
C SER A 949 0.49 4.16 -17.44
N ILE A 950 0.44 5.39 -16.90
CA ILE A 950 -0.28 5.74 -15.68
C ILE A 950 -1.38 6.73 -16.07
N THR A 951 -2.62 6.42 -15.73
CA THR A 951 -3.76 7.35 -15.89
C THR A 951 -3.94 8.15 -14.61
N ALA A 952 -3.91 9.47 -14.70
CA ALA A 952 -4.13 10.37 -13.56
C ALA A 952 -5.62 10.41 -13.18
N ILE A 953 -5.93 10.13 -11.92
CA ILE A 953 -7.27 10.34 -11.34
C ILE A 953 -7.24 11.69 -10.62
N VAL A 954 -8.18 12.59 -10.97
CA VAL A 954 -8.20 13.96 -10.47
C VAL A 954 -9.59 14.29 -9.92
N SER A 955 -9.68 14.32 -8.60
CA SER A 955 -10.92 14.55 -7.86
C SER A 955 -11.18 16.05 -7.68
N SER A 956 -12.44 16.47 -7.84
CA SER A 956 -12.87 17.85 -7.59
C SER A 956 -12.94 18.16 -6.09
N SER A 957 -12.73 19.43 -5.72
CA SER A 957 -12.83 19.86 -4.33
C SER A 957 -14.30 19.94 -3.87
N VAL A 958 -14.58 19.44 -2.66
CA VAL A 958 -15.93 19.36 -2.10
C VAL A 958 -15.96 19.88 -0.66
N THR A 959 -17.02 20.61 -0.28
CA THR A 959 -17.18 21.12 1.10
C THR A 959 -18.13 20.22 1.89
N PRO A 960 -17.72 19.61 3.02
CA PRO A 960 -18.61 18.78 3.84
C PRO A 960 -19.74 19.58 4.48
N GLN A 961 -20.89 18.92 4.64
CA GLN A 961 -22.08 19.42 5.33
C GLN A 961 -22.70 18.30 6.16
N ILE A 962 -23.39 18.64 7.26
CA ILE A 962 -24.10 17.70 8.13
C ILE A 962 -25.37 18.34 8.69
N THR A 963 -26.47 17.59 8.66
CA THR A 963 -27.78 18.01 9.20
C THR A 963 -28.33 16.93 10.11
N LEU A 964 -28.91 17.31 11.25
CA LEU A 964 -29.58 16.40 12.18
C LEU A 964 -31.10 16.41 12.00
N ALA A 965 -31.69 15.23 12.09
CA ALA A 965 -33.12 15.00 12.22
C ALA A 965 -33.44 14.13 13.45
N VAL A 966 -34.67 14.25 13.95
CA VAL A 966 -35.25 13.41 15.02
C VAL A 966 -36.72 13.17 14.66
N THR A 967 -37.25 11.97 14.90
CA THR A 967 -38.64 11.63 14.52
C THR A 967 -39.70 12.29 15.42
N ASN A 968 -39.34 12.60 16.66
CA ASN A 968 -40.12 13.41 17.59
C ASN A 968 -39.16 14.03 18.63
N ASN A 969 -39.20 15.35 18.81
CA ASN A 969 -38.40 16.07 19.81
C ASN A 969 -39.12 16.26 21.16
N ASN A 970 -40.35 15.74 21.30
CA ASN A 970 -41.24 15.95 22.44
C ASN A 970 -41.67 14.59 23.04
N ILE A 971 -40.97 14.15 24.09
CA ILE A 971 -41.15 12.82 24.70
C ILE A 971 -41.56 12.90 26.18
N CYS A 972 -41.85 11.75 26.78
CA CYS A 972 -42.01 11.63 28.24
C CYS A 972 -40.66 11.33 28.91
N ALA A 973 -40.49 11.77 30.16
CA ALA A 973 -39.31 11.48 30.98
C ALA A 973 -38.95 9.98 31.00
N GLY A 974 -37.65 9.67 30.91
CA GLY A 974 -37.14 8.29 30.89
C GLY A 974 -37.36 7.53 29.59
N LYS A 975 -37.62 8.21 28.46
CA LYS A 975 -37.64 7.62 27.11
C LYS A 975 -36.43 8.07 26.28
N THR A 976 -36.02 7.24 25.34
CA THR A 976 -34.90 7.50 24.43
C THR A 976 -35.38 8.30 23.20
N MET A 977 -34.64 9.32 22.79
CA MET A 977 -34.75 9.94 21.47
C MET A 977 -33.67 9.40 20.55
N ASN A 978 -34.04 9.15 19.29
CA ASN A 978 -33.14 8.64 18.25
C ASN A 978 -32.92 9.72 17.19
N PHE A 979 -31.67 10.17 17.06
CA PHE A 979 -31.22 11.18 16.12
C PHE A 979 -30.55 10.51 14.91
N THR A 980 -30.75 11.09 13.74
CA THR A 980 -30.05 10.72 12.50
C THR A 980 -29.30 11.92 11.95
N ALA A 981 -28.03 11.73 11.63
CA ALA A 981 -27.19 12.68 10.92
C ALA A 981 -27.13 12.34 9.43
N THR A 982 -27.55 13.27 8.58
CA THR A 982 -27.36 13.19 7.13
C THR A 982 -26.13 14.01 6.77
N ALA A 983 -25.08 13.35 6.26
CA ALA A 983 -23.87 13.99 5.77
C ALA A 983 -23.94 14.19 4.24
N THR A 984 -23.28 15.24 3.75
CA THR A 984 -23.02 15.46 2.31
C THR A 984 -21.55 15.83 2.16
N ASN A 985 -20.89 15.33 1.11
CA ASN A 985 -19.44 15.53 0.89
C ASN A 985 -18.53 15.07 2.06
N GLY A 986 -19.01 14.12 2.88
CA GLY A 986 -18.26 13.54 4.00
C GLY A 986 -17.20 12.50 3.59
N GLY A 987 -17.18 12.10 2.32
CA GLY A 987 -16.33 11.02 1.82
C GLY A 987 -16.95 9.62 2.03
N THR A 988 -16.13 8.59 1.91
CA THR A 988 -16.52 7.17 2.02
C THR A 988 -16.80 6.70 3.44
N SER A 989 -16.11 7.30 4.42
CA SER A 989 -16.10 6.91 5.82
C SER A 989 -15.90 8.15 6.71
N PRO A 990 -16.82 9.14 6.68
CA PRO A 990 -16.75 10.27 7.58
C PRO A 990 -16.81 9.83 9.04
N ALA A 991 -15.97 10.44 9.87
CA ALA A 991 -16.10 10.33 11.32
C ALA A 991 -17.19 11.30 11.83
N TYR A 992 -17.85 10.91 12.91
CA TYR A 992 -18.93 11.70 13.54
C TYR A 992 -18.56 11.92 15.01
N GLN A 993 -18.81 13.12 15.55
CA GLN A 993 -18.65 13.43 16.96
C GLN A 993 -19.92 14.10 17.48
N TRP A 994 -20.79 13.28 18.07
CA TRP A 994 -22.01 13.71 18.73
C TRP A 994 -21.68 14.39 20.06
N LYS A 995 -22.42 15.46 20.37
CA LYS A 995 -22.28 16.29 21.56
C LYS A 995 -23.64 16.54 22.20
N VAL A 996 -23.69 16.43 23.52
CA VAL A 996 -24.82 16.88 24.36
C VAL A 996 -24.35 18.05 25.19
N ASN A 997 -25.05 19.19 25.11
CA ASN A 997 -24.70 20.45 25.77
C ASN A 997 -23.24 20.90 25.51
N GLY A 998 -22.72 20.56 24.32
CA GLY A 998 -21.34 20.85 23.89
C GLY A 998 -20.29 19.80 24.29
N ALA A 999 -20.57 18.92 25.25
CA ALA A 999 -19.67 17.84 25.66
C ALA A 999 -19.82 16.62 24.74
N ASN A 1000 -18.70 15.97 24.40
CA ASN A 1000 -18.70 14.76 23.55
C ASN A 1000 -19.48 13.61 24.23
N SER A 1001 -20.35 12.91 23.48
CA SER A 1001 -21.21 11.84 24.03
C SER A 1001 -21.39 10.61 23.13
N GLY A 1002 -20.91 10.64 21.89
CA GLY A 1002 -20.93 9.49 20.98
C GLY A 1002 -20.13 9.75 19.71
N THR A 1003 -19.64 8.71 19.05
CA THR A 1003 -18.73 8.84 17.89
C THR A 1003 -19.03 7.86 16.76
N ASN A 1004 -18.62 8.22 15.54
CA ASN A 1004 -18.46 7.35 14.36
C ASN A 1004 -19.70 6.52 13.97
N SER A 1005 -20.88 7.08 14.22
CA SER A 1005 -22.17 6.57 13.76
C SER A 1005 -22.99 7.72 13.21
N ASN A 1006 -23.70 7.50 12.11
CA ASN A 1006 -24.69 8.44 11.58
C ASN A 1006 -26.01 8.44 12.39
N ALA A 1007 -26.16 7.55 13.37
CA ALA A 1007 -27.28 7.51 14.30
C ALA A 1007 -26.81 7.62 15.76
N PHE A 1008 -27.57 8.32 16.60
CA PHE A 1008 -27.29 8.49 18.02
C PHE A 1008 -28.57 8.33 18.84
N ALA A 1009 -28.50 7.57 19.93
CA ALA A 1009 -29.64 7.29 20.80
C ALA A 1009 -29.31 7.78 22.22
N TYR A 1010 -30.18 8.61 22.79
CA TYR A 1010 -29.94 9.29 24.06
C TYR A 1010 -31.22 9.44 24.87
N VAL A 1011 -31.13 9.40 26.20
CA VAL A 1011 -32.25 9.64 27.13
C VAL A 1011 -32.06 11.04 27.72
N PRO A 1012 -32.71 12.08 27.16
CA PRO A 1012 -32.45 13.46 27.54
C PRO A 1012 -33.15 13.89 28.83
N ALA A 1013 -32.58 14.91 29.47
CA ALA A 1013 -33.27 15.84 30.34
C ALA A 1013 -33.99 16.92 29.50
N ASN A 1014 -34.96 17.60 30.11
CA ASN A 1014 -35.68 18.69 29.44
C ASN A 1014 -34.74 19.89 29.19
N GLY A 1015 -34.54 20.26 27.93
CA GLY A 1015 -33.68 21.37 27.52
C GLY A 1015 -32.29 20.98 27.01
N ASP A 1016 -31.93 19.68 27.01
CA ASP A 1016 -30.64 19.24 26.45
C ASP A 1016 -30.52 19.60 24.97
N VAL A 1017 -29.35 20.08 24.57
CA VAL A 1017 -29.03 20.49 23.20
C VAL A 1017 -28.08 19.48 22.56
N ILE A 1018 -28.55 18.81 21.51
CA ILE A 1018 -27.81 17.80 20.76
C ILE A 1018 -27.27 18.41 19.47
N SER A 1019 -25.99 18.18 19.17
CA SER A 1019 -25.33 18.55 17.92
C SER A 1019 -24.29 17.51 17.50
N CYS A 1020 -23.78 17.59 16.28
CA CYS A 1020 -22.74 16.68 15.78
C CYS A 1020 -21.70 17.44 14.93
N THR A 1021 -20.44 17.13 15.14
CA THR A 1021 -19.34 17.53 14.25
C THR A 1021 -19.03 16.36 13.31
N LEU A 1022 -19.17 16.58 12.01
CA LEU A 1022 -18.68 15.68 10.97
C LEU A 1022 -17.20 15.96 10.73
N THR A 1023 -16.40 14.92 10.55
CA THR A 1023 -15.05 14.99 9.98
C THR A 1023 -15.04 14.23 8.66
N SER A 1024 -14.78 14.92 7.55
CA SER A 1024 -14.78 14.34 6.21
C SER A 1024 -13.48 13.58 5.94
N ASN A 1025 -13.61 12.40 5.32
CA ASN A 1025 -12.48 11.66 4.75
C ASN A 1025 -12.43 11.74 3.22
N ALA A 1026 -13.21 12.64 2.60
CA ALA A 1026 -13.15 12.85 1.15
C ALA A 1026 -11.76 13.35 0.74
N THR A 1027 -11.17 12.74 -0.29
CA THR A 1027 -9.81 13.01 -0.80
C THR A 1027 -9.52 14.51 -0.99
N CYS A 1028 -10.54 15.29 -1.34
CA CYS A 1028 -10.45 16.72 -1.64
C CYS A 1028 -11.45 17.57 -0.83
N ALA A 1029 -11.63 17.25 0.45
CA ALA A 1029 -12.43 18.03 1.37
C ALA A 1029 -11.84 19.44 1.57
N ALA A 1030 -12.55 20.49 1.13
CA ALA A 1030 -12.13 21.89 1.23
C ALA A 1030 -11.97 22.37 2.69
N THR A 1031 -12.73 21.77 3.60
CA THR A 1031 -12.50 21.79 5.04
C THR A 1031 -12.59 20.36 5.56
N THR A 1032 -11.78 19.98 6.56
CA THR A 1032 -11.83 18.63 7.12
C THR A 1032 -13.03 18.38 8.02
N THR A 1033 -13.73 19.42 8.48
CA THR A 1033 -14.87 19.30 9.39
C THR A 1033 -16.07 20.18 8.99
N ALA A 1034 -17.24 19.81 9.47
CA ALA A 1034 -18.48 20.57 9.43
C ALA A 1034 -19.30 20.36 10.71
N ASN A 1035 -20.05 21.37 11.17
CA ASN A 1035 -20.91 21.26 12.35
C ASN A 1035 -22.39 21.30 11.94
N SER A 1036 -23.22 20.55 12.66
CA SER A 1036 -24.65 20.45 12.36
C SER A 1036 -25.49 21.60 12.92
N ASN A 1037 -26.77 21.64 12.55
CA ASN A 1037 -27.79 22.29 13.37
C ASN A 1037 -27.88 21.64 14.77
N ASN A 1038 -28.38 22.41 15.72
CA ASN A 1038 -28.72 21.95 17.06
C ASN A 1038 -30.17 21.42 17.10
N ILE A 1039 -30.44 20.44 17.95
CA ILE A 1039 -31.80 19.99 18.32
C ILE A 1039 -31.93 20.03 19.84
N THR A 1040 -32.91 20.78 20.34
CA THR A 1040 -33.24 20.82 21.78
C THR A 1040 -34.29 19.76 22.12
N ALA A 1041 -34.07 19.00 23.19
CA ALA A 1041 -35.01 18.00 23.71
C ALA A 1041 -36.11 18.63 24.56
N ILE A 1042 -37.37 18.29 24.27
CA ILE A 1042 -38.53 18.62 25.10
C ILE A 1042 -38.96 17.33 25.82
N VAL A 1043 -38.96 17.36 27.15
CA VAL A 1043 -39.18 16.16 27.98
C VAL A 1043 -40.25 16.46 29.03
N ASN A 1044 -41.45 15.95 28.79
CA ASN A 1044 -42.58 16.15 29.68
C ASN A 1044 -42.43 15.27 30.94
N PRO A 1045 -42.75 15.80 32.14
CA PRO A 1045 -42.83 15.00 33.35
C PRO A 1045 -43.96 13.96 33.24
N THR A 1046 -43.78 12.82 33.91
CA THR A 1046 -44.82 11.80 34.06
C THR A 1046 -45.79 12.16 35.19
N LEU A 1047 -47.09 12.05 34.93
CA LEU A 1047 -48.16 12.33 35.89
C LEU A 1047 -48.79 11.03 36.43
N THR A 1048 -49.21 11.03 37.69
CA THR A 1048 -50.04 9.95 38.25
C THR A 1048 -51.47 10.44 38.36
N ALA A 1049 -52.36 9.86 37.56
CA ALA A 1049 -53.81 10.11 37.66
C ALA A 1049 -54.43 9.25 38.76
N ALA A 1050 -55.60 9.66 39.27
CA ALA A 1050 -56.37 8.86 40.21
C ALA A 1050 -57.88 9.03 39.98
N VAL A 1051 -58.65 8.03 40.39
CA VAL A 1051 -60.12 8.02 40.33
C VAL A 1051 -60.70 7.42 41.61
N SER A 1052 -61.67 8.12 42.18
CA SER A 1052 -62.48 7.65 43.31
C SER A 1052 -63.97 7.78 42.98
N LEU A 1053 -64.82 7.02 43.65
CA LEU A 1053 -66.28 7.10 43.44
C LEU A 1053 -66.99 7.75 44.64
N THR A 1054 -68.19 8.26 44.35
CA THR A 1054 -69.22 8.67 45.31
C THR A 1054 -70.59 8.25 44.76
N ALA A 1055 -71.62 8.14 45.60
CA ALA A 1055 -72.98 7.79 45.18
C ALA A 1055 -74.01 8.70 45.87
N ASN A 1056 -75.06 9.09 45.14
CA ASN A 1056 -76.15 9.93 45.63
C ASN A 1056 -77.52 9.38 45.17
N PRO A 1057 -78.44 9.01 46.07
CA PRO A 1057 -78.24 8.90 47.52
C PRO A 1057 -77.25 7.79 47.88
N SER A 1058 -76.44 8.01 48.92
CA SER A 1058 -75.39 7.06 49.36
C SER A 1058 -75.94 5.88 50.18
N SER A 1059 -77.18 5.96 50.65
CA SER A 1059 -77.88 4.94 51.45
C SER A 1059 -79.40 5.12 51.35
N ASN A 1060 -80.17 4.12 51.75
CA ASN A 1060 -81.64 4.16 51.82
C ASN A 1060 -82.33 4.54 50.48
N ALA A 1061 -81.78 4.10 49.35
CA ALA A 1061 -82.38 4.35 48.04
C ALA A 1061 -83.66 3.53 47.87
N THR A 1062 -84.79 4.17 47.59
CA THR A 1062 -86.04 3.46 47.27
C THR A 1062 -85.87 2.65 45.98
N ILE A 1063 -86.26 1.38 45.97
CA ILE A 1063 -86.16 0.51 44.79
C ILE A 1063 -86.83 1.18 43.58
N GLY A 1064 -86.12 1.24 42.45
CA GLY A 1064 -86.56 1.92 41.23
C GLY A 1064 -86.14 3.39 41.10
N ASN A 1065 -85.81 4.10 42.20
CA ASN A 1065 -85.29 5.46 42.10
C ASN A 1065 -83.84 5.48 41.58
N PRO A 1066 -83.42 6.49 40.80
CA PRO A 1066 -82.06 6.59 40.28
C PRO A 1066 -81.05 6.88 41.40
N ILE A 1067 -79.97 6.08 41.44
CA ILE A 1067 -78.74 6.42 42.14
C ILE A 1067 -77.76 6.97 41.11
N ILE A 1068 -77.19 8.14 41.38
CA ILE A 1068 -76.14 8.76 40.57
C ILE A 1068 -74.80 8.44 41.23
N TYR A 1069 -73.95 7.72 40.50
CA TYR A 1069 -72.55 7.47 40.87
C TYR A 1069 -71.66 8.51 40.17
N THR A 1070 -70.77 9.16 40.92
CA THR A 1070 -69.87 10.20 40.40
C THR A 1070 -68.42 9.80 40.61
N ALA A 1071 -67.64 9.84 39.53
CA ALA A 1071 -66.20 9.59 39.52
C ALA A 1071 -65.43 10.90 39.70
N ASN A 1072 -64.78 11.03 40.86
CA ASN A 1072 -63.88 12.15 41.13
C ASN A 1072 -62.50 11.79 40.59
N VAL A 1073 -62.17 12.38 39.43
CA VAL A 1073 -60.90 12.18 38.71
C VAL A 1073 -59.95 13.32 39.04
N THR A 1074 -58.70 12.99 39.38
CA THR A 1074 -57.65 13.97 39.69
C THR A 1074 -56.42 13.74 38.82
N ASN A 1075 -55.71 14.83 38.52
CA ASN A 1075 -54.51 14.90 37.66
C ASN A 1075 -54.72 14.47 36.20
N ALA A 1076 -55.95 14.31 35.72
CA ALA A 1076 -56.28 14.08 34.32
C ALA A 1076 -57.54 14.86 33.91
N THR A 1077 -57.47 15.58 32.78
CA THR A 1077 -58.59 16.38 32.24
C THR A 1077 -59.21 15.77 30.99
N ALA A 1078 -58.42 15.10 30.15
CA ALA A 1078 -58.87 14.27 29.05
C ALA A 1078 -58.72 12.79 29.42
N TYR A 1079 -59.83 12.05 29.46
CA TYR A 1079 -59.87 10.67 29.92
C TYR A 1079 -61.13 9.93 29.45
N GLN A 1080 -61.12 8.61 29.61
CA GLN A 1080 -62.27 7.72 29.46
C GLN A 1080 -62.51 6.95 30.77
N LEU A 1081 -63.77 6.80 31.18
CA LEU A 1081 -64.19 6.00 32.32
C LEU A 1081 -64.98 4.78 31.84
N LEU A 1082 -64.52 3.59 32.21
CA LEU A 1082 -65.23 2.33 32.01
C LEU A 1082 -65.93 1.96 33.31
N TRP A 1083 -67.25 1.98 33.32
CA TRP A 1083 -68.10 1.74 34.47
C TRP A 1083 -68.52 0.28 34.55
N TYR A 1084 -68.22 -0.36 35.67
CA TYR A 1084 -68.52 -1.76 35.94
C TYR A 1084 -69.56 -1.88 37.05
N ALA A 1085 -70.52 -2.78 36.87
CA ALA A 1085 -71.47 -3.19 37.89
C ALA A 1085 -71.40 -4.71 38.08
N ASN A 1086 -71.18 -5.15 39.31
CA ASN A 1086 -70.99 -6.57 39.67
C ASN A 1086 -69.91 -7.26 38.81
N GLY A 1087 -68.88 -6.51 38.40
CA GLY A 1087 -67.79 -6.96 37.53
C GLY A 1087 -68.05 -6.86 36.02
N ILE A 1088 -69.28 -6.60 35.58
CA ILE A 1088 -69.65 -6.47 34.17
C ILE A 1088 -69.55 -5.02 33.72
N LEU A 1089 -68.93 -4.75 32.56
CA LEU A 1089 -68.89 -3.42 31.94
C LEU A 1089 -70.31 -3.00 31.52
N VAL A 1090 -70.83 -1.92 32.09
CA VAL A 1090 -72.22 -1.43 31.87
C VAL A 1090 -72.29 -0.11 31.12
N GLN A 1091 -71.25 0.73 31.18
CA GLN A 1091 -71.17 1.95 30.38
C GLN A 1091 -69.71 2.39 30.18
N THR A 1092 -69.42 3.06 29.07
CA THR A 1092 -68.19 3.83 28.88
C THR A 1092 -68.57 5.31 28.73
N THR A 1093 -67.92 6.20 29.47
CA THR A 1093 -68.06 7.66 29.33
C THR A 1093 -66.71 8.30 29.04
N ASN A 1094 -66.70 9.47 28.39
CA ASN A 1094 -65.50 10.26 28.14
C ASN A 1094 -65.63 11.60 28.88
N SER A 1095 -64.51 12.20 29.29
CA SER A 1095 -64.48 13.54 29.90
C SER A 1095 -65.24 14.57 29.04
N PRO A 1096 -66.06 15.47 29.62
CA PRO A 1096 -66.25 15.73 31.06
C PRO A 1096 -67.29 14.84 31.75
N VAL A 1097 -67.88 13.83 31.09
CA VAL A 1097 -68.95 13.00 31.66
C VAL A 1097 -68.39 12.01 32.67
N ASN A 1098 -68.40 12.40 33.93
CA ASN A 1098 -67.88 11.64 35.06
C ASN A 1098 -68.98 10.97 35.92
N THR A 1099 -70.21 10.86 35.42
CA THR A 1099 -71.33 10.24 36.14
C THR A 1099 -71.89 9.00 35.44
N TYR A 1100 -72.40 8.08 36.25
CA TYR A 1100 -73.16 6.90 35.83
C TYR A 1100 -74.42 6.79 36.68
N THR A 1101 -75.59 6.70 36.05
CA THR A 1101 -76.88 6.66 36.75
C THR A 1101 -77.52 5.29 36.59
N ARG A 1102 -77.93 4.65 37.70
CA ARG A 1102 -78.61 3.36 37.68
C ARG A 1102 -79.75 3.32 38.73
N PRO A 1103 -80.94 2.79 38.40
CA PRO A 1103 -82.00 2.56 39.38
C PRO A 1103 -81.56 1.64 40.53
N ALA A 1104 -81.99 1.94 41.75
CA ALA A 1104 -81.73 1.12 42.92
C ALA A 1104 -82.40 -0.25 42.78
N ALA A 1105 -81.60 -1.33 42.80
CA ALA A 1105 -82.08 -2.70 42.67
C ALA A 1105 -82.53 -3.31 44.02
N ALA A 1106 -83.20 -4.46 43.98
CA ALA A 1106 -83.61 -5.17 45.20
C ALA A 1106 -82.43 -5.83 45.94
N ASN A 1107 -81.38 -6.21 45.20
CA ASN A 1107 -80.11 -6.71 45.74
C ASN A 1107 -79.05 -5.60 45.65
N PRO A 1108 -78.11 -5.48 46.61
CA PRO A 1108 -77.05 -4.46 46.54
C PRO A 1108 -76.11 -4.68 45.36
N ASP A 1109 -75.96 -3.67 44.51
CA ASP A 1109 -75.01 -3.67 43.40
C ASP A 1109 -73.63 -3.14 43.82
N THR A 1110 -72.58 -3.73 43.26
CA THR A 1110 -71.18 -3.31 43.44
C THR A 1110 -70.71 -2.53 42.21
N ILE A 1111 -70.56 -1.21 42.33
CA ILE A 1111 -70.17 -0.30 41.23
C ILE A 1111 -68.69 0.10 41.35
N ARG A 1112 -67.96 0.09 40.23
CA ARG A 1112 -66.53 0.44 40.12
C ARG A 1112 -66.25 1.16 38.81
N ALA A 1113 -65.23 2.02 38.73
CA ALA A 1113 -64.85 2.69 37.49
C ALA A 1113 -63.34 2.59 37.19
N THR A 1114 -63.00 2.28 35.94
CA THR A 1114 -61.62 2.29 35.42
C THR A 1114 -61.40 3.53 34.58
N LEU A 1115 -60.53 4.41 35.03
CA LEU A 1115 -60.02 5.58 34.32
C LEU A 1115 -58.93 5.14 33.34
N LYS A 1116 -59.09 5.43 32.04
CA LYS A 1116 -58.04 5.36 31.03
C LYS A 1116 -57.60 6.77 30.63
N VAL A 1117 -56.30 6.94 30.43
CA VAL A 1117 -55.66 8.21 30.06
C VAL A 1117 -54.66 8.02 28.93
N THR A 1118 -54.37 9.09 28.19
CA THR A 1118 -53.38 9.13 27.11
C THR A 1118 -52.45 10.34 27.28
N GLY A 1119 -51.15 10.15 27.02
CA GLY A 1119 -50.09 11.12 27.31
C GLY A 1119 -49.08 10.58 28.31
N CYS A 1120 -48.26 11.46 28.90
CA CYS A 1120 -47.20 11.09 29.83
C CYS A 1120 -47.74 10.77 31.23
N TYR A 1121 -48.29 9.58 31.40
CA TYR A 1121 -48.78 9.06 32.69
C TYR A 1121 -47.96 7.86 33.18
N THR A 1122 -47.96 7.60 34.49
CA THR A 1122 -47.24 6.46 35.10
C THR A 1122 -47.86 5.10 34.77
N ASP A 1123 -49.15 5.05 34.49
CA ASP A 1123 -49.90 3.94 33.89
C ASP A 1123 -50.92 4.51 32.89
N THR A 1124 -51.34 3.67 31.95
CA THR A 1124 -52.43 3.90 30.99
C THR A 1124 -53.82 3.75 31.60
N ALA A 1125 -53.96 3.01 32.72
CA ALA A 1125 -55.23 2.77 33.40
C ALA A 1125 -55.10 2.80 34.93
N TYR A 1126 -56.08 3.42 35.58
CA TYR A 1126 -56.22 3.50 37.04
C TYR A 1126 -57.64 3.09 37.41
N THR A 1127 -57.83 2.38 38.53
CA THR A 1127 -59.17 1.87 38.89
C THR A 1127 -59.57 2.24 40.30
N SER A 1128 -60.82 2.66 40.47
CA SER A 1128 -61.37 3.01 41.77
C SER A 1128 -61.56 1.79 42.69
N SER A 1129 -61.73 2.08 43.97
CA SER A 1129 -62.47 1.21 44.89
C SER A 1129 -63.93 1.05 44.44
N SER A 1130 -64.56 -0.04 44.86
CA SER A 1130 -65.98 -0.30 44.58
C SER A 1130 -66.88 0.32 45.64
N ILE A 1131 -68.08 0.78 45.25
CA ILE A 1131 -69.15 1.21 46.15
C ILE A 1131 -70.31 0.23 46.09
N VAL A 1132 -70.95 -0.01 47.23
CA VAL A 1132 -72.19 -0.76 47.37
C VAL A 1132 -73.23 0.12 48.06
N VAL A 1133 -74.41 0.26 47.46
CA VAL A 1133 -75.57 0.94 48.08
C VAL A 1133 -76.61 -0.12 48.45
N SER A 1134 -77.21 -0.01 49.64
CA SER A 1134 -78.15 -1.00 50.16
C SER A 1134 -79.44 -0.37 50.71
N ASN A 1135 -80.52 -1.16 50.64
CA ASN A 1135 -81.90 -0.67 50.81
C ASN A 1135 -82.57 -1.20 52.10
N LYS A 1136 -81.78 -1.59 53.10
CA LYS A 1136 -82.22 -1.93 54.46
C LYS A 1136 -81.16 -1.50 55.49
N GLY A 1137 -81.42 -0.39 56.20
CA GLY A 1137 -80.58 0.04 57.32
C GLY A 1137 -80.93 -0.69 58.63
N THR A 1138 -79.91 -1.05 59.40
CA THR A 1138 -80.03 -1.50 60.80
C THR A 1138 -79.73 -0.33 61.74
N GLY A 1139 -80.78 0.31 62.29
CA GLY A 1139 -80.74 1.62 62.97
C GLY A 1139 -80.02 1.71 64.33
N ILE A 1140 -78.92 0.98 64.53
CA ILE A 1140 -78.22 0.84 65.82
C ILE A 1140 -77.65 2.18 66.34
N ASP A 1141 -77.12 3.03 65.45
CA ASP A 1141 -76.48 4.29 65.87
C ASP A 1141 -77.49 5.43 66.14
N GLN A 1142 -78.67 5.38 65.54
CA GLN A 1142 -79.79 6.26 65.92
C GLN A 1142 -80.26 5.92 67.34
N LEU A 1143 -80.50 4.64 67.65
CA LEU A 1143 -80.92 4.19 68.98
C LEU A 1143 -79.96 4.61 70.10
N ALA A 1144 -78.64 4.49 69.88
CA ALA A 1144 -77.65 4.94 70.86
C ALA A 1144 -77.69 6.46 71.08
N THR A 1145 -78.02 7.23 70.05
CA THR A 1145 -78.19 8.69 70.13
C THR A 1145 -79.50 9.06 70.85
N GLU A 1146 -80.58 8.31 70.62
CA GLU A 1146 -81.88 8.51 71.26
C GLU A 1146 -81.86 8.19 72.76
N LEU A 1147 -81.13 7.13 73.17
CA LEU A 1147 -80.78 6.81 74.56
C LEU A 1147 -79.75 7.80 75.16
N GLY A 1148 -79.13 8.64 74.32
CA GLY A 1148 -78.10 9.59 74.71
C GLY A 1148 -76.93 8.92 75.41
N LEU A 1149 -76.43 7.83 74.82
CA LEU A 1149 -75.21 7.12 75.20
C LEU A 1149 -74.00 7.85 74.61
N GLN A 1150 -73.14 8.37 75.49
CA GLN A 1150 -71.85 8.97 75.13
C GLN A 1150 -70.69 8.12 75.69
N VAL A 1151 -69.58 8.07 74.94
CA VAL A 1151 -68.34 7.37 75.33
C VAL A 1151 -67.17 8.30 75.03
N TYR A 1152 -66.54 8.87 76.05
CA TYR A 1152 -65.57 9.96 75.90
C TYR A 1152 -64.51 10.01 77.02
N PRO A 1153 -63.31 10.58 76.78
CA PRO A 1153 -62.74 10.78 75.46
C PRO A 1153 -62.58 9.42 74.74
N ASN A 1154 -62.63 9.42 73.41
CA ASN A 1154 -62.44 8.23 72.59
C ASN A 1154 -61.85 8.68 71.25
N PRO A 1155 -60.53 8.53 71.00
CA PRO A 1155 -59.57 7.73 71.76
C PRO A 1155 -59.28 8.16 73.21
N ALA A 1156 -58.73 7.26 74.01
CA ALA A 1156 -58.36 7.49 75.41
C ALA A 1156 -57.03 6.81 75.79
N SER A 1157 -56.13 7.54 76.44
CA SER A 1157 -54.82 7.00 76.86
C SER A 1157 -54.82 6.30 78.22
N HIS A 1158 -55.78 6.63 79.10
CA HIS A 1158 -55.79 6.21 80.52
C HIS A 1158 -57.16 5.76 81.04
N ILE A 1159 -58.21 6.55 80.83
CA ILE A 1159 -59.58 6.30 81.31
C ILE A 1159 -60.56 6.71 80.21
N VAL A 1160 -61.60 5.91 79.98
CA VAL A 1160 -62.77 6.28 79.16
C VAL A 1160 -64.00 6.37 80.06
N TYR A 1161 -64.82 7.39 79.88
CA TYR A 1161 -66.10 7.57 80.55
C TYR A 1161 -67.25 7.13 79.65
N ILE A 1162 -68.30 6.63 80.28
CA ILE A 1162 -69.56 6.20 79.65
C ILE A 1162 -70.67 6.96 80.37
N ASP A 1163 -71.53 7.63 79.61
CA ASP A 1163 -72.66 8.41 80.13
C ASP A 1163 -73.93 7.98 79.40
N VAL A 1164 -74.95 7.53 80.14
CA VAL A 1164 -76.26 7.13 79.61
C VAL A 1164 -77.32 8.07 80.17
N SER A 1165 -77.67 9.09 79.37
CA SER A 1165 -78.61 10.13 79.80
C SER A 1165 -80.08 9.70 79.81
N LYS A 1166 -80.47 8.62 79.11
CA LYS A 1166 -81.82 8.04 79.15
C LYS A 1166 -81.79 6.52 79.25
N GLY A 1167 -82.70 5.96 80.06
CA GLY A 1167 -82.69 4.54 80.42
C GLY A 1167 -81.82 4.26 81.65
N LYS A 1168 -81.59 2.98 81.95
CA LYS A 1168 -80.72 2.52 83.04
C LYS A 1168 -79.70 1.53 82.49
N LEU A 1169 -78.42 1.84 82.65
CA LEU A 1169 -77.34 0.88 82.37
C LEU A 1169 -77.48 -0.31 83.34
N SER A 1170 -77.47 -1.54 82.82
CA SER A 1170 -77.71 -2.77 83.59
C SER A 1170 -76.58 -3.79 83.51
N ASP A 1171 -75.83 -3.83 82.41
CA ASP A 1171 -74.59 -4.62 82.25
C ASP A 1171 -73.56 -3.84 81.42
N LEU A 1172 -72.28 -4.09 81.68
CA LEU A 1172 -71.15 -3.42 81.04
C LEU A 1172 -69.91 -4.33 80.98
N GLN A 1173 -69.49 -4.67 79.76
CA GLN A 1173 -68.36 -5.55 79.47
C GLN A 1173 -67.35 -4.83 78.55
N LEU A 1174 -66.06 -4.92 78.87
CA LEU A 1174 -64.96 -4.58 77.95
C LEU A 1174 -64.52 -5.85 77.23
N ILE A 1175 -64.41 -5.79 75.91
CA ILE A 1175 -64.20 -6.92 75.01
C ILE A 1175 -63.04 -6.60 74.06
N ASN A 1176 -62.17 -7.56 73.76
CA ASN A 1176 -61.10 -7.36 72.78
C ASN A 1176 -61.58 -7.52 71.33
N ASN A 1177 -60.71 -7.26 70.36
CA ASN A 1177 -61.05 -7.31 68.93
C ASN A 1177 -61.35 -8.73 68.38
N ILE A 1178 -61.22 -9.79 69.19
CA ILE A 1178 -61.62 -11.17 68.85
C ILE A 1178 -62.81 -11.68 69.67
N GLY A 1179 -63.53 -10.79 70.37
CA GLY A 1179 -64.80 -11.10 71.04
C GLY A 1179 -64.67 -11.69 72.46
N GLN A 1180 -63.46 -11.79 73.01
CA GLN A 1180 -63.28 -12.25 74.40
C GLN A 1180 -63.55 -11.10 75.38
N VAL A 1181 -64.35 -11.36 76.42
CA VAL A 1181 -64.56 -10.42 77.53
C VAL A 1181 -63.26 -10.30 78.34
N MET A 1182 -62.71 -9.10 78.38
CA MET A 1182 -61.48 -8.75 79.10
C MET A 1182 -61.77 -8.39 80.57
N GLU A 1183 -62.90 -7.73 80.82
CA GLU A 1183 -63.38 -7.37 82.16
C GLU A 1183 -64.90 -7.10 82.12
N GLN A 1184 -65.61 -7.36 83.22
CA GLN A 1184 -67.03 -7.05 83.39
C GLN A 1184 -67.21 -6.19 84.64
N TYR A 1185 -67.91 -5.06 84.50
CA TYR A 1185 -67.98 -4.02 85.53
C TYR A 1185 -69.32 -4.06 86.26
N THR A 1186 -69.29 -4.04 87.59
CA THR A 1186 -70.49 -3.89 88.41
C THR A 1186 -71.09 -2.49 88.21
N VAL A 1187 -72.17 -2.40 87.43
CA VAL A 1187 -72.84 -1.12 87.15
C VAL A 1187 -73.50 -0.57 88.43
N ARG A 1188 -73.08 0.61 88.88
CA ARG A 1188 -73.62 1.28 90.08
C ARG A 1188 -74.55 2.45 89.75
N ASN A 1189 -74.37 3.09 88.59
CA ASN A 1189 -75.20 4.17 88.06
C ASN A 1189 -75.00 4.26 86.52
N ASN A 1190 -75.58 5.27 85.88
CA ASN A 1190 -75.48 5.49 84.44
C ASN A 1190 -74.18 6.19 83.96
N LYS A 1191 -73.31 6.64 84.87
CA LYS A 1191 -72.07 7.38 84.56
C LYS A 1191 -70.85 6.62 85.08
N MET A 1192 -70.34 5.71 84.26
CA MET A 1192 -69.25 4.79 84.61
C MET A 1192 -67.91 5.27 84.03
N SER A 1193 -66.81 4.94 84.70
CA SER A 1193 -65.43 5.17 84.21
C SER A 1193 -64.68 3.84 84.12
N ILE A 1194 -64.07 3.55 82.98
CA ILE A 1194 -63.25 2.35 82.74
C ILE A 1194 -61.78 2.76 82.64
N VAL A 1195 -60.93 2.11 83.44
CA VAL A 1195 -59.47 2.33 83.43
C VAL A 1195 -58.85 1.46 82.34
N LEU A 1196 -58.28 2.08 81.32
CA LEU A 1196 -57.65 1.38 80.19
C LEU A 1196 -56.13 1.25 80.30
N ARG A 1197 -55.50 1.83 81.34
CA ARG A 1197 -54.03 1.85 81.52
C ARG A 1197 -53.40 0.45 81.58
N GLN A 1198 -54.16 -0.56 82.01
CA GLN A 1198 -53.72 -1.95 82.13
C GLN A 1198 -53.77 -2.75 80.82
N TYR A 1199 -54.28 -2.16 79.74
CA TYR A 1199 -54.42 -2.81 78.44
C TYR A 1199 -53.48 -2.18 77.40
N ALA A 1200 -53.07 -2.99 76.41
CA ALA A 1200 -52.18 -2.58 75.34
C ALA A 1200 -52.84 -1.53 74.41
N VAL A 1201 -52.01 -0.80 73.68
CA VAL A 1201 -52.44 0.13 72.61
C VAL A 1201 -53.20 -0.65 71.54
N GLY A 1202 -54.40 -0.19 71.16
CA GLY A 1202 -55.25 -0.92 70.21
C GLY A 1202 -56.74 -0.63 70.27
N ILE A 1203 -57.51 -1.51 69.62
CA ILE A 1203 -58.97 -1.39 69.48
C ILE A 1203 -59.66 -2.39 70.41
N TYR A 1204 -60.59 -1.86 71.20
CA TYR A 1204 -61.46 -2.62 72.11
C TYR A 1204 -62.93 -2.29 71.81
N HIS A 1205 -63.83 -3.09 72.38
CA HIS A 1205 -65.27 -2.91 72.26
C HIS A 1205 -65.92 -2.92 73.64
N LEU A 1206 -66.70 -1.89 73.94
CA LEU A 1206 -67.64 -1.89 75.04
C LEU A 1206 -68.92 -2.53 74.58
N LYS A 1207 -69.41 -3.54 75.31
CA LYS A 1207 -70.76 -4.07 75.19
C LYS A 1207 -71.54 -3.61 76.41
N LEU A 1208 -72.63 -2.89 76.15
CA LEU A 1208 -73.48 -2.28 77.16
C LEU A 1208 -74.88 -2.87 77.04
N THR A 1209 -75.53 -3.17 78.16
CA THR A 1209 -76.99 -3.42 78.18
C THR A 1209 -77.65 -2.24 78.87
N ILE A 1210 -78.58 -1.58 78.18
CA ILE A 1210 -79.32 -0.42 78.68
C ILE A 1210 -80.80 -0.76 78.67
N ARG A 1211 -81.45 -0.74 79.85
CA ARG A 1211 -82.90 -0.90 79.97
C ARG A 1211 -83.61 0.43 79.77
N TYR A 1212 -84.47 0.54 78.77
CA TYR A 1212 -85.28 1.73 78.51
C TYR A 1212 -86.70 1.32 78.14
N ASN A 1213 -87.70 2.00 78.71
CA ASN A 1213 -89.13 1.68 78.56
C ASN A 1213 -89.50 0.19 78.74
N GLY A 1214 -88.76 -0.50 79.63
CA GLY A 1214 -88.97 -1.92 79.95
C GLY A 1214 -88.20 -2.92 79.07
N ILE A 1215 -87.57 -2.48 77.99
CA ILE A 1215 -86.80 -3.33 77.05
C ILE A 1215 -85.30 -3.18 77.32
N ASP A 1216 -84.56 -4.29 77.27
CA ASP A 1216 -83.09 -4.30 77.31
C ASP A 1216 -82.50 -4.16 75.91
N TYR A 1217 -81.72 -3.11 75.68
CA TYR A 1217 -80.99 -2.86 74.44
C TYR A 1217 -79.51 -3.18 74.64
N VAL A 1218 -79.01 -4.17 73.90
CA VAL A 1218 -77.58 -4.50 73.86
C VAL A 1218 -76.90 -3.68 72.76
N ILE A 1219 -75.99 -2.80 73.14
CA ILE A 1219 -75.29 -1.89 72.23
C ILE A 1219 -73.78 -2.15 72.32
N ILE A 1220 -73.10 -2.17 71.18
CA ILE A 1220 -71.64 -2.29 71.10
C ILE A 1220 -71.05 -0.95 70.61
N ARG A 1221 -69.97 -0.52 71.27
CA ARG A 1221 -69.25 0.72 70.96
C ARG A 1221 -67.74 0.46 70.92
N LYS A 1222 -67.11 0.82 69.80
CA LYS A 1222 -65.65 0.78 69.63
C LYS A 1222 -64.98 1.80 70.54
N VAL A 1223 -63.92 1.40 71.21
CA VAL A 1223 -63.02 2.27 71.98
C VAL A 1223 -61.59 2.10 71.46
N VAL A 1224 -60.87 3.19 71.32
CA VAL A 1224 -59.45 3.20 70.94
C VAL A 1224 -58.60 3.55 72.15
N LYS A 1225 -57.67 2.67 72.49
CA LYS A 1225 -56.61 2.89 73.49
C LYS A 1225 -55.36 3.37 72.76
N GLU A 1226 -54.95 4.60 73.06
CA GLU A 1226 -53.66 5.21 72.66
C GLU A 1226 -52.57 4.95 73.69
#